data_AF-A0A3M1HEI7-F1
#
_entry.id   AF-A0A3M1HEI7-F1
#
_cell.length_a   1.000
_cell.length_b   1.000
_cell.length_c   1.000
_cell.angle_alpha   90.00
_cell.angle_beta   90.00
_cell.angle_gamma   90.00
#
_symmetry.space_group_name_H-M   'P 1'
#
loop_
_entity.id
_entity.type
_entity.pdbx_description
1 polymer ?
#
loop_
_entity_poly.entity_id
_entity_poly.type
_entity_poly.pdbx_seq_one_letter_code
_entity_poly.pdbx_strand_id
1 'polypeptide(L)'
;LTPTLLGGDSHFSKKDFSFYKSMAIQVKQPSDSNGKVGTYFDPLIPLKGPLVINPGSNQLLWVTLRTRNKTPSKLYSFQIYFPEEKITIPLEIQVLPFSLPDAPSLKAYYLVDTPDMIQKYHKSQDLEKMIQKYAQLLLSYRMHPGNFDYPQSLHLRVRNNKVQMDFNKIDDWLKKSLKTTSVFPLPFPLESLSKYAPYKSKKFEALVIQTLRQLYQHYQEKGWISKHFVYIDEVKGYTPKHISDEPYNIGKAGYDEVRYWGRLIHKAKNKLKFMVATPPYTMKGWGKIEDAVDIYNYYVAEVDEYTQKTHELAKNGKEIFLVPNSFSDNLDYPGLFHRGLGFFCAKHHLAGIEQWDVFGWYHYEGDPEPNPKEGILPQKWGVGAGVLVYPGGPFGVDGPISSIRLEQNRDGIEDFEYFKILEKLVPTKGKEYISQIASRLIPLDYASMKPDPNLFYKVRNFLIQEILRFQKGGALLPVMEGRITDSHGHPVAGAAVVGEYFATTTDLQGRYSLFVGKKNQNIKVFHLLYKEAQGKAGMKMQLKPRESKVISSFENRDDHYEAGFEDSNEKERKVRGGEKISSKYVTHGKKSLRLRVPKGYSVGIEPYDFPSDWRKYKYLALDVYNPEEYPIVVNLALSDGKEKYREVDQDVITPGKKQSCLPKQWTTLIFPLEELKVGGIIGFYFRPALDLGHIKWLSIIIENEHNSGPIQCYVDHL
;
A
#
# COMPACT_ATOMS: atom_id res chain seq x y z
N LEU A 1 -36.65 18.64 -15.71
CA LEU A 1 -36.34 17.21 -15.90
C LEU A 1 -36.61 16.43 -14.62
N THR A 2 -37.69 15.65 -14.58
CA THR A 2 -38.00 14.79 -13.42
C THR A 2 -37.88 13.32 -13.83
N PRO A 3 -36.81 12.59 -13.45
CA PRO A 3 -36.65 11.21 -13.87
C PRO A 3 -37.73 10.34 -13.24
N THR A 4 -38.47 9.63 -14.09
CA THR A 4 -39.50 8.68 -13.68
C THR A 4 -39.07 7.29 -14.11
N LEU A 5 -38.94 6.39 -13.14
CA LEU A 5 -38.73 4.97 -13.45
C LEU A 5 -40.04 4.37 -13.99
N LEU A 6 -39.98 3.88 -15.23
CA LEU A 6 -41.01 3.08 -15.89
C LEU A 6 -40.54 1.63 -16.02
N GLY A 7 -41.49 0.71 -16.15
CA GLY A 7 -41.22 -0.72 -16.02
C GLY A 7 -41.26 -1.16 -14.56
N GLY A 8 -41.63 -2.41 -14.32
CA GLY A 8 -41.83 -2.94 -12.98
C GLY A 8 -41.73 -4.46 -13.00
N ASP A 9 -40.98 -4.97 -12.05
CA ASP A 9 -40.94 -6.37 -11.67
C ASP A 9 -41.32 -6.42 -10.19
N SER A 10 -42.08 -7.43 -9.75
CA SER A 10 -42.48 -7.56 -8.34
C SER A 10 -41.32 -7.54 -7.34
N HIS A 11 -40.09 -7.80 -7.81
CA HIS A 11 -38.88 -7.81 -6.98
C HIS A 11 -38.23 -6.42 -6.79
N PHE A 12 -38.54 -5.44 -7.64
CA PHE A 12 -37.99 -4.08 -7.55
C PHE A 12 -39.08 -3.02 -7.56
N SER A 13 -38.99 -2.10 -6.61
CA SER A 13 -39.89 -0.96 -6.47
C SER A 13 -39.14 0.35 -6.73
N LYS A 14 -39.89 1.44 -6.92
CA LYS A 14 -39.31 2.80 -7.03
C LYS A 14 -38.42 3.17 -5.83
N LYS A 15 -38.64 2.57 -4.65
CA LYS A 15 -37.86 2.83 -3.43
C LYS A 15 -36.47 2.19 -3.45
N ASP A 16 -36.24 1.23 -4.35
CA ASP A 16 -34.93 0.57 -4.51
C ASP A 16 -33.98 1.39 -5.38
N PHE A 17 -34.51 2.40 -6.08
CA PHE A 17 -33.76 3.34 -6.90
C PHE A 17 -33.61 4.68 -6.17
N SER A 18 -32.40 5.24 -6.21
CA SER A 18 -32.12 6.58 -5.71
C SER A 18 -31.46 7.41 -6.81
N PHE A 19 -31.97 8.62 -7.00
CA PHE A 19 -31.48 9.56 -8.01
C PHE A 19 -30.79 10.73 -7.33
N TYR A 20 -29.61 11.09 -7.82
CA TYR A 20 -28.81 12.18 -7.30
C TYR A 20 -28.38 13.08 -8.45
N LYS A 21 -28.39 14.40 -8.21
CA LYS A 21 -27.64 15.34 -9.03
C LYS A 21 -26.26 15.47 -8.42
N SER A 22 -25.22 15.37 -9.22
CA SER A 22 -23.87 15.67 -8.74
C SER A 22 -23.62 17.17 -8.76
N MET A 23 -22.76 17.65 -7.87
CA MET A 23 -22.26 19.03 -7.93
C MET A 23 -20.87 19.06 -8.58
N ALA A 24 -20.66 20.04 -9.46
CA ALA A 24 -19.35 20.33 -10.05
C ALA A 24 -18.45 21.07 -9.05
N ILE A 25 -17.20 20.63 -8.95
CA ILE A 25 -16.12 21.23 -8.18
C ILE A 25 -14.99 21.55 -9.16
N GLN A 26 -14.45 22.77 -9.07
CA GLN A 26 -13.36 23.20 -9.94
C GLN A 26 -12.00 22.96 -9.27
N VAL A 27 -11.26 21.99 -9.79
CA VAL A 27 -9.87 21.74 -9.40
C VAL A 27 -8.96 22.68 -10.19
N LYS A 28 -8.26 23.57 -9.48
CA LYS A 28 -7.38 24.59 -10.07
C LYS A 28 -5.90 24.20 -10.05
N GLN A 29 -5.52 23.30 -9.14
CA GLN A 29 -4.16 22.77 -9.02
C GLN A 29 -4.27 21.26 -8.79
N PRO A 30 -3.45 20.45 -9.48
CA PRO A 30 -3.44 19.02 -9.26
C PRO A 30 -2.82 18.70 -7.90
N SER A 31 -3.27 17.61 -7.28
CA SER A 31 -2.71 17.08 -6.03
C SER A 31 -1.25 16.66 -6.21
N ASP A 32 -0.95 16.00 -7.32
CA ASP A 32 0.37 15.48 -7.71
C ASP A 32 0.38 15.05 -9.19
N SER A 33 1.34 14.23 -9.60
CA SER A 33 1.47 13.72 -10.98
C SER A 33 0.34 12.82 -11.47
N ASN A 34 -0.43 12.22 -10.56
CA ASN A 34 -1.62 11.41 -10.88
C ASN A 34 -2.89 12.27 -10.98
N GLY A 35 -2.87 13.43 -10.34
CA GLY A 35 -3.94 14.43 -10.35
C GLY A 35 -4.01 15.24 -11.64
N LYS A 36 -5.18 15.83 -11.93
CA LYS A 36 -5.38 16.74 -13.07
C LYS A 36 -6.28 17.92 -12.71
N VAL A 37 -5.97 19.08 -13.29
CA VAL A 37 -6.88 20.23 -13.24
C VAL A 37 -8.13 19.96 -14.08
N GLY A 38 -9.28 20.45 -13.63
CA GLY A 38 -10.53 20.22 -14.35
C GLY A 38 -11.77 20.40 -13.48
N THR A 39 -12.92 20.14 -14.08
CA THR A 39 -14.21 20.13 -13.39
C THR A 39 -14.56 18.69 -13.00
N TYR A 40 -14.73 18.46 -11.71
CA TYR A 40 -15.04 17.14 -11.15
C TYR A 40 -16.43 17.15 -10.53
N PHE A 41 -17.23 16.16 -10.87
CA PHE A 41 -18.57 15.98 -10.30
C PHE A 41 -18.48 15.00 -9.15
N ASP A 42 -18.77 15.40 -7.91
CA ASP A 42 -18.52 14.51 -6.77
C ASP A 42 -19.62 14.48 -5.70
N PRO A 43 -20.04 15.57 -5.04
CA PRO A 43 -21.13 15.48 -4.07
C PRO A 43 -22.43 15.02 -4.73
N LEU A 44 -23.04 13.97 -4.19
CA LEU A 44 -24.26 13.34 -4.72
C LEU A 44 -25.50 13.85 -3.97
N ILE A 45 -26.05 14.97 -4.43
CA ILE A 45 -27.21 15.62 -3.79
C ILE A 45 -28.49 14.87 -4.19
N PRO A 46 -29.29 14.34 -3.25
CA PRO A 46 -30.56 13.67 -3.57
C PRO A 46 -31.49 14.56 -4.40
N LEU A 47 -32.02 14.01 -5.49
CA LEU A 47 -32.90 14.75 -6.40
C LEU A 47 -34.35 14.72 -5.86
N LYS A 48 -34.82 15.86 -5.32
CA LYS A 48 -36.18 16.02 -4.73
C LYS A 48 -37.16 16.81 -5.59
N GLY A 49 -36.76 17.24 -6.79
CA GLY A 49 -37.56 18.09 -7.66
C GLY A 49 -37.01 18.14 -9.08
N PRO A 50 -37.55 19.02 -9.95
CA PRO A 50 -37.10 19.11 -11.34
C PRO A 50 -35.63 19.52 -11.39
N LEU A 51 -34.85 18.77 -12.18
CA LEU A 51 -33.49 19.16 -12.51
C LEU A 51 -33.52 20.28 -13.54
N VAL A 52 -32.83 21.37 -13.22
CA VAL A 52 -32.61 22.54 -14.08
C VAL A 52 -31.17 22.49 -14.57
N ILE A 53 -30.98 22.51 -15.90
CA ILE A 53 -29.67 22.48 -16.54
C ILE A 53 -29.54 23.79 -17.34
N ASN A 54 -28.46 24.54 -17.08
CA ASN A 54 -28.23 25.79 -17.79
C ASN A 54 -27.72 25.51 -19.22
N PRO A 55 -28.08 26.33 -20.22
CA PRO A 55 -27.51 26.22 -21.57
C PRO A 55 -25.98 26.20 -21.54
N GLY A 56 -25.37 25.30 -22.31
CA GLY A 56 -23.91 25.14 -22.39
C GLY A 56 -23.26 24.43 -21.21
N SER A 57 -24.04 23.87 -20.27
CA SER A 57 -23.53 23.12 -19.12
C SER A 57 -23.87 21.63 -19.20
N ASN A 58 -23.00 20.80 -18.65
CA ASN A 58 -23.25 19.38 -18.43
C ASN A 58 -23.67 19.13 -16.98
N GLN A 59 -24.64 18.26 -16.77
CA GLN A 59 -25.07 17.82 -15.44
C GLN A 59 -25.03 16.30 -15.37
N LEU A 60 -24.21 15.77 -14.47
CA LEU A 60 -24.18 14.33 -14.22
C LEU A 60 -25.32 13.95 -13.27
N LEU A 61 -26.08 12.93 -13.67
CA LEU A 61 -27.07 12.27 -12.83
C LEU A 61 -26.53 10.92 -12.38
N TRP A 62 -26.53 10.69 -11.08
CA TRP A 62 -26.14 9.40 -10.50
C TRP A 62 -27.37 8.61 -10.10
N VAL A 63 -27.42 7.34 -10.47
CA VAL A 63 -28.53 6.43 -10.17
C VAL A 63 -27.98 5.23 -9.42
N THR A 64 -28.44 5.04 -8.18
CA THR A 64 -28.11 3.87 -7.37
C THR A 64 -29.30 2.93 -7.36
N LEU A 65 -29.08 1.66 -7.72
CA LEU A 65 -30.01 0.57 -7.44
C LEU A 65 -29.48 -0.26 -6.27
N ARG A 66 -30.33 -0.52 -5.29
CA ARG A 66 -30.06 -1.50 -4.22
C ARG A 66 -30.77 -2.81 -4.52
N THR A 67 -30.00 -3.88 -4.65
CA THR A 67 -30.53 -5.25 -4.72
C THR A 67 -30.70 -5.84 -3.32
N ARG A 68 -31.53 -6.88 -3.20
CA ARG A 68 -31.74 -7.60 -1.93
C ARG A 68 -31.13 -8.99 -2.01
N ASN A 69 -30.75 -9.53 -0.86
CA ASN A 69 -30.39 -10.95 -0.77
C ASN A 69 -31.57 -11.80 -1.31
N LYS A 70 -31.27 -12.82 -2.13
CA LYS A 70 -32.25 -13.66 -2.83
C LYS A 70 -33.07 -12.99 -3.95
N THR A 71 -32.68 -11.82 -4.44
CA THR A 71 -33.26 -11.29 -5.69
C THR A 71 -33.07 -12.33 -6.81
N PRO A 72 -34.12 -12.75 -7.54
CA PRO A 72 -33.98 -13.78 -8.55
C PRO A 72 -32.99 -13.41 -9.66
N SER A 73 -32.14 -14.36 -10.04
CA SER A 73 -31.16 -14.21 -11.11
C SER A 73 -31.86 -14.19 -12.47
N LYS A 74 -31.94 -13.01 -13.09
CA LYS A 74 -32.42 -12.80 -14.46
C LYS A 74 -32.05 -11.39 -14.93
N LEU A 75 -32.33 -11.12 -16.20
CA LEU A 75 -32.31 -9.76 -16.74
C LEU A 75 -33.59 -9.04 -16.33
N TYR A 76 -33.44 -7.84 -15.76
CA TYR A 76 -34.53 -6.91 -15.46
C TYR A 76 -34.41 -5.70 -16.38
N SER A 77 -35.52 -5.25 -16.94
CA SER A 77 -35.57 -4.11 -17.85
C SER A 77 -36.43 -3.00 -17.25
N PHE A 78 -35.87 -1.79 -17.21
CA PHE A 78 -36.50 -0.57 -16.76
C PHE A 78 -36.28 0.53 -17.79
N GLN A 79 -36.97 1.65 -17.61
CA GLN A 79 -36.74 2.86 -18.38
C GLN A 79 -36.69 4.05 -17.45
N ILE A 80 -35.72 4.95 -17.65
CA ILE A 80 -35.71 6.27 -17.01
C ILE A 80 -36.32 7.24 -18.00
N TYR A 81 -37.52 7.71 -17.69
CA TYR A 81 -38.27 8.64 -18.53
C TYR A 81 -38.14 10.07 -18.01
N PHE A 82 -37.89 11.00 -18.92
CA PHE A 82 -37.87 12.44 -18.68
C PHE A 82 -39.08 13.07 -19.40
N PRO A 83 -40.20 13.31 -18.69
CA PRO A 83 -41.45 13.71 -19.30
C PRO A 83 -41.38 15.00 -20.10
N GLU A 84 -40.63 15.98 -19.59
CA GLU A 84 -40.57 17.33 -20.16
C GLU A 84 -39.90 17.34 -21.55
N GLU A 85 -38.85 16.54 -21.73
CA GLU A 85 -38.12 16.41 -23.01
C GLU A 85 -38.60 15.22 -23.85
N LYS A 86 -39.51 14.40 -23.30
CA LYS A 86 -39.94 13.13 -23.88
C LYS A 86 -38.78 12.18 -24.21
N ILE A 87 -37.72 12.20 -23.39
CA ILE A 87 -36.55 11.33 -23.52
C ILE A 87 -36.75 10.09 -22.66
N THR A 88 -36.42 8.93 -23.22
CA THR A 88 -36.44 7.64 -22.52
C THR A 88 -35.07 6.99 -22.60
N ILE A 89 -34.50 6.65 -21.45
CA ILE A 89 -33.22 5.93 -21.36
C ILE A 89 -33.52 4.48 -20.93
N PRO A 90 -33.21 3.47 -21.76
CA PRO A 90 -33.37 2.07 -21.36
C PRO A 90 -32.34 1.71 -20.29
N LEU A 91 -32.75 0.93 -19.30
CA LEU A 91 -31.90 0.43 -18.23
C LEU A 91 -32.06 -1.07 -18.09
N GLU A 92 -30.99 -1.82 -18.31
CA GLU A 92 -30.95 -3.28 -18.16
C GLU A 92 -30.05 -3.69 -17.01
N ILE A 93 -30.53 -4.61 -16.18
CA ILE A 93 -29.88 -5.01 -14.94
C ILE A 93 -29.85 -6.53 -14.88
N GLN A 94 -28.67 -7.11 -15.07
CA GLN A 94 -28.47 -8.55 -14.92
C GLN A 94 -28.17 -8.87 -13.45
N VAL A 95 -29.11 -9.55 -12.79
CA VAL A 95 -28.87 -10.15 -11.46
C VAL A 95 -28.20 -11.50 -11.66
N LEU A 96 -27.06 -11.72 -11.01
CA LEU A 96 -26.24 -12.92 -11.13
C LEU A 96 -26.68 -13.99 -10.11
N PRO A 97 -26.44 -15.29 -10.36
CA PRO A 97 -26.87 -16.40 -9.49
C PRO A 97 -25.92 -16.63 -8.29
N PHE A 98 -25.47 -15.55 -7.65
CA PHE A 98 -24.77 -15.57 -6.38
C PHE A 98 -25.07 -14.30 -5.59
N SER A 99 -24.89 -14.35 -4.27
CA SER A 99 -25.18 -13.22 -3.38
C SER A 99 -23.91 -12.80 -2.63
N LEU A 100 -23.78 -11.50 -2.41
CA LEU A 100 -22.74 -10.94 -1.55
C LEU A 100 -23.19 -11.05 -0.08
N PRO A 101 -22.27 -11.22 0.88
CA PRO A 101 -22.63 -11.24 2.29
C PRO A 101 -23.11 -9.86 2.77
N ASP A 102 -23.91 -9.84 3.84
CA ASP A 102 -24.38 -8.58 4.45
C ASP A 102 -23.21 -7.77 5.03
N ALA A 103 -22.30 -8.46 5.75
CA ALA A 103 -21.03 -7.90 6.21
C ALA A 103 -19.88 -8.34 5.28
N PRO A 104 -18.97 -7.44 4.91
CA PRO A 104 -17.92 -7.73 3.93
C PRO A 104 -16.82 -8.61 4.55
N SER A 105 -16.23 -9.45 3.73
CA SER A 105 -15.01 -10.19 4.05
C SER A 105 -13.80 -9.26 4.21
N LEU A 106 -13.77 -8.14 3.48
CA LEU A 106 -12.78 -7.07 3.66
C LEU A 106 -13.16 -6.20 4.86
N LYS A 107 -12.26 -6.08 5.84
CA LYS A 107 -12.48 -5.24 7.02
C LYS A 107 -12.32 -3.76 6.65
N ALA A 108 -13.42 -3.06 6.42
CA ALA A 108 -13.44 -1.64 6.07
C ALA A 108 -13.61 -0.78 7.32
N TYR A 109 -12.53 -0.19 7.82
CA TYR A 109 -12.52 0.73 8.96
C TYR A 109 -12.27 2.16 8.44
N TYR A 110 -13.26 3.04 8.61
CA TYR A 110 -13.23 4.39 8.05
C TYR A 110 -13.36 5.36 9.21
N LEU A 111 -12.25 6.00 9.57
CA LEU A 111 -12.21 6.98 10.65
C LEU A 111 -13.08 8.18 10.31
N VAL A 112 -13.67 8.77 11.34
CA VAL A 112 -14.51 9.94 11.21
C VAL A 112 -14.10 10.99 12.24
N ASP A 113 -13.83 12.20 11.77
CA ASP A 113 -13.50 13.30 12.67
C ASP A 113 -14.72 14.10 13.16
N THR A 114 -14.42 14.95 14.15
CA THR A 114 -15.28 15.33 15.29
C THR A 114 -16.73 15.81 15.00
N PRO A 115 -17.67 15.53 15.94
CA PRO A 115 -19.02 16.09 15.97
C PRO A 115 -19.16 17.60 15.79
N ASP A 116 -18.11 18.37 16.15
CA ASP A 116 -18.12 19.83 16.08
C ASP A 116 -18.32 20.33 14.64
N MET A 117 -17.74 19.63 13.67
CA MET A 117 -17.90 19.98 12.26
C MET A 117 -19.31 19.67 11.74
N ILE A 118 -19.90 18.55 12.17
CA ILE A 118 -21.32 18.26 11.91
C ILE A 118 -22.19 19.38 12.50
N GLN A 119 -21.90 19.82 13.72
CA GLN A 119 -22.64 20.90 14.38
C GLN A 119 -22.46 22.25 13.67
N LYS A 120 -21.25 22.57 13.18
CA LYS A 120 -20.96 23.82 12.43
C LYS A 120 -21.89 23.96 11.21
N TYR A 121 -22.04 22.89 10.42
CA TYR A 121 -22.78 22.94 9.15
C TYR A 121 -24.28 22.71 9.28
N HIS A 122 -24.72 21.91 10.25
CA HIS A 122 -26.15 21.62 10.44
C HIS A 122 -26.83 22.50 11.48
N LYS A 123 -26.07 23.03 12.45
CA LYS A 123 -26.60 23.72 13.64
C LYS A 123 -27.76 22.93 14.28
N SER A 124 -27.61 21.61 14.34
CA SER A 124 -28.68 20.70 14.78
C SER A 124 -29.03 20.96 16.24
N GLN A 125 -30.33 20.91 16.56
CA GLN A 125 -30.80 20.89 17.95
C GLN A 125 -30.59 19.52 18.60
N ASP A 126 -30.47 18.47 17.78
CA ASP A 126 -30.23 17.09 18.18
C ASP A 126 -29.00 16.57 17.42
N LEU A 127 -27.81 16.84 17.98
CA LEU A 127 -26.53 16.48 17.37
C LEU A 127 -26.33 14.96 17.36
N GLU A 128 -26.81 14.24 18.38
CA GLU A 128 -26.69 12.78 18.45
C GLU A 128 -27.45 12.10 17.31
N LYS A 129 -28.69 12.53 17.04
CA LYS A 129 -29.46 12.03 15.90
C LYS A 129 -28.82 12.39 14.57
N MET A 130 -28.18 13.56 14.47
CA MET A 130 -27.46 13.94 13.26
C MET A 130 -26.25 13.01 13.05
N ILE A 131 -25.42 12.78 14.07
CA ILE A 131 -24.30 11.82 14.04
C ILE A 131 -24.77 10.44 13.61
N GLN A 132 -25.90 9.96 14.14
CA GLN A 132 -26.47 8.67 13.74
C GLN A 132 -26.81 8.59 12.24
N LYS A 133 -27.25 9.68 11.61
CA LYS A 133 -27.47 9.72 10.14
C LYS A 133 -26.17 9.56 9.36
N TYR A 134 -25.08 10.19 9.80
CA TYR A 134 -23.75 10.04 9.20
C TYR A 134 -23.23 8.61 9.34
N ALA A 135 -23.34 8.05 10.55
CA ALA A 135 -22.95 6.69 10.82
C ALA A 135 -23.76 5.70 9.96
N GLN A 136 -25.06 5.93 9.81
CA GLN A 136 -25.94 5.10 9.00
C GLN A 136 -25.60 5.12 7.50
N LEU A 137 -25.08 6.23 6.97
CA LEU A 137 -24.58 6.27 5.58
C LEU A 137 -23.42 5.27 5.41
N LEU A 138 -22.38 5.37 6.23
CA LEU A 138 -21.21 4.49 6.18
C LEU A 138 -21.57 3.02 6.42
N LEU A 139 -22.42 2.74 7.42
CA LEU A 139 -22.91 1.39 7.68
C LEU A 139 -23.70 0.81 6.49
N SER A 140 -24.44 1.65 5.75
CA SER A 140 -25.14 1.21 4.54
C SER A 140 -24.19 0.86 3.39
N TYR A 141 -22.95 1.33 3.46
CA TYR A 141 -21.87 1.04 2.51
C TYR A 141 -20.89 0.00 3.05
N ARG A 142 -21.27 -0.70 4.13
CA ARG A 142 -20.47 -1.74 4.79
C ARG A 142 -19.13 -1.24 5.35
N MET A 143 -19.04 0.07 5.62
CA MET A 143 -17.87 0.72 6.23
C MET A 143 -18.16 0.97 7.71
N HIS A 144 -17.27 0.53 8.59
CA HIS A 144 -17.40 0.81 10.03
C HIS A 144 -16.93 2.24 10.31
N PRO A 145 -17.79 3.11 10.87
CA PRO A 145 -17.41 4.48 11.20
C PRO A 145 -16.55 4.48 12.47
N GLY A 146 -15.23 4.61 12.31
CA GLY A 146 -14.27 4.74 13.40
C GLY A 146 -14.53 5.97 14.26
N ASN A 147 -14.05 6.00 15.49
CA ASN A 147 -14.16 7.10 16.47
C ASN A 147 -15.58 7.54 16.92
N PHE A 148 -16.66 7.22 16.20
CA PHE A 148 -18.03 7.32 16.74
C PHE A 148 -18.27 6.38 17.92
N ASP A 149 -17.41 5.38 18.09
CA ASP A 149 -17.44 4.43 19.20
C ASP A 149 -16.96 5.04 20.54
N TYR A 150 -16.17 6.12 20.54
CA TYR A 150 -15.17 6.30 21.60
C TYR A 150 -15.50 7.21 22.80
N PRO A 151 -16.12 8.41 22.67
CA PRO A 151 -16.22 9.27 23.86
C PRO A 151 -17.47 9.04 24.74
N GLN A 152 -18.52 8.34 24.29
CA GLN A 152 -19.82 8.33 24.99
C GLN A 152 -20.46 6.94 25.24
N SER A 153 -19.82 5.84 24.84
CA SER A 153 -20.48 4.52 24.80
C SER A 153 -20.02 3.51 25.86
N LEU A 154 -18.80 3.65 26.40
CA LEU A 154 -18.23 2.77 27.42
C LEU A 154 -17.76 3.58 28.64
N HIS A 155 -18.54 3.54 29.72
CA HIS A 155 -18.18 4.19 30.97
C HIS A 155 -17.39 3.23 31.87
N LEU A 156 -16.20 3.64 32.30
CA LEU A 156 -15.35 2.91 33.22
C LEU A 156 -15.23 3.65 34.55
N ARG A 157 -15.31 2.90 35.66
CA ARG A 157 -15.00 3.38 37.01
C ARG A 157 -14.07 2.40 37.72
N VAL A 158 -13.17 2.92 38.56
CA VAL A 158 -12.35 2.09 39.45
C VAL A 158 -12.80 2.28 40.90
N ARG A 159 -13.18 1.19 41.56
CA ARG A 159 -13.51 1.15 43.00
C ARG A 159 -12.71 0.06 43.68
N ASN A 160 -12.02 0.38 44.77
CA ASN A 160 -11.19 -0.58 45.53
C ASN A 160 -10.23 -1.39 44.63
N ASN A 161 -9.54 -0.71 43.71
CA ASN A 161 -8.64 -1.31 42.70
C ASN A 161 -9.30 -2.32 41.75
N LYS A 162 -10.63 -2.28 41.59
CA LYS A 162 -11.36 -3.08 40.60
C LYS A 162 -12.00 -2.18 39.55
N VAL A 163 -11.78 -2.51 38.29
CA VAL A 163 -12.44 -1.93 37.11
C VAL A 163 -13.88 -2.43 37.03
N GLN A 164 -14.81 -1.49 36.88
CA GLN A 164 -16.23 -1.72 36.59
C GLN A 164 -16.57 -1.00 35.28
N MET A 165 -17.25 -1.69 34.36
CA MET A 165 -17.63 -1.15 33.04
C MET A 165 -19.13 -1.30 32.80
N ASP A 166 -19.72 -0.31 32.14
CA ASP A 166 -21.09 -0.35 31.63
C ASP A 166 -21.08 -0.51 30.11
N PHE A 167 -21.61 -1.65 29.64
CA PHE A 167 -21.61 -2.05 28.24
C PHE A 167 -22.90 -1.69 27.47
N ASN A 168 -23.94 -1.15 28.13
CA ASN A 168 -25.27 -1.06 27.53
C ASN A 168 -25.30 -0.27 26.22
N LYS A 169 -24.71 0.94 26.21
CA LYS A 169 -24.69 1.80 25.02
C LYS A 169 -23.85 1.22 23.88
N ILE A 170 -22.66 0.71 24.19
CA ILE A 170 -21.78 0.12 23.18
C ILE A 170 -22.36 -1.18 22.60
N ASP A 171 -23.04 -2.01 23.40
CA ASP A 171 -23.69 -3.23 22.93
C ASP A 171 -24.83 -2.92 21.95
N ASP A 172 -25.65 -1.90 22.26
CA ASP A 172 -26.73 -1.47 21.38
C ASP A 172 -26.23 -0.95 20.03
N TRP A 173 -25.09 -0.27 20.05
CA TRP A 173 -24.41 0.19 18.84
C TRP A 173 -23.80 -0.98 18.05
N LEU A 174 -22.94 -1.80 18.66
CA LEU A 174 -22.24 -2.90 18.00
C LEU A 174 -23.22 -3.96 17.47
N LYS A 175 -24.32 -4.22 18.16
CA LYS A 175 -25.39 -5.12 17.69
C LYS A 175 -26.03 -4.64 16.38
N LYS A 176 -26.03 -3.32 16.11
CA LYS A 176 -26.55 -2.73 14.88
C LYS A 176 -25.45 -2.67 13.80
N SER A 177 -24.28 -2.12 14.12
CA SER A 177 -23.20 -1.90 13.14
C SER A 177 -22.63 -3.22 12.61
N LEU A 178 -22.37 -4.20 13.48
CA LEU A 178 -21.76 -5.48 13.10
C LEU A 178 -22.67 -6.40 12.25
N LYS A 179 -23.91 -5.97 11.94
CA LYS A 179 -24.75 -6.62 10.92
C LYS A 179 -24.25 -6.36 9.50
N THR A 180 -23.69 -5.18 9.26
CA THR A 180 -23.21 -4.76 7.93
C THR A 180 -21.70 -4.53 7.89
N THR A 181 -21.01 -4.63 9.02
CA THR A 181 -19.55 -4.49 9.11
C THR A 181 -18.88 -5.73 9.71
N SER A 182 -17.58 -5.86 9.44
CA SER A 182 -16.74 -7.00 9.87
C SER A 182 -15.58 -6.59 10.78
N VAL A 183 -15.55 -5.32 11.21
CA VAL A 183 -14.46 -4.76 12.00
C VAL A 183 -14.99 -3.73 13.00
N PHE A 184 -14.35 -3.62 14.17
CA PHE A 184 -14.53 -2.50 15.10
C PHE A 184 -13.28 -2.35 16.00
N PRO A 185 -12.91 -1.12 16.39
CA PRO A 185 -11.87 -0.89 17.39
C PRO A 185 -12.42 -1.19 18.80
N LEU A 186 -11.62 -1.79 19.67
CA LEU A 186 -12.00 -2.02 21.06
C LEU A 186 -12.03 -0.70 21.80
N PRO A 187 -13.16 -0.23 22.33
CA PRO A 187 -13.24 1.02 23.07
C PRO A 187 -12.35 0.94 24.31
N PHE A 188 -11.15 1.51 24.22
CA PHE A 188 -10.15 1.42 25.27
C PHE A 188 -10.03 2.76 26.01
N PRO A 189 -10.58 2.88 27.23
CA PRO A 189 -10.71 4.16 27.93
C PRO A 189 -9.41 4.55 28.64
N LEU A 190 -8.32 4.70 27.88
CA LEU A 190 -6.98 4.95 28.41
C LEU A 190 -6.91 6.22 29.28
N GLU A 191 -7.56 7.31 28.86
CA GLU A 191 -7.66 8.55 29.64
C GLU A 191 -8.40 8.35 30.98
N SER A 192 -9.39 7.46 31.03
CA SER A 192 -10.07 7.17 32.29
C SER A 192 -9.16 6.39 33.24
N LEU A 193 -8.32 5.49 32.73
CA LEU A 193 -7.39 4.70 33.54
C LEU A 193 -6.25 5.54 34.11
N SER A 194 -5.73 6.51 33.35
CA SER A 194 -4.64 7.39 33.80
C SER A 194 -5.02 8.27 35.00
N LYS A 195 -6.32 8.55 35.20
CA LYS A 195 -6.84 9.26 36.38
C LYS A 195 -6.68 8.50 37.69
N TYR A 196 -6.55 7.17 37.64
CA TYR A 196 -6.52 6.30 38.84
C TYR A 196 -5.12 5.82 39.23
N ALA A 197 -4.16 5.87 38.30
CA ALA A 197 -2.80 5.42 38.50
C ALA A 197 -1.84 6.10 37.51
N PRO A 198 -0.63 6.53 37.94
CA PRO A 198 0.37 7.08 37.04
C PRO A 198 0.70 6.10 35.91
N TYR A 199 0.93 6.63 34.71
CA TYR A 199 1.33 5.83 33.55
C TYR A 199 2.52 4.91 33.88
N LYS A 200 2.50 3.69 33.35
CA LYS A 200 3.52 2.66 33.58
C LYS A 200 3.74 2.20 35.02
N SER A 201 2.98 2.69 36.00
CA SER A 201 3.00 2.13 37.35
C SER A 201 2.44 0.71 37.37
N LYS A 202 2.86 -0.12 38.34
CA LYS A 202 2.31 -1.49 38.53
C LYS A 202 0.78 -1.46 38.68
N LYS A 203 0.24 -0.43 39.35
CA LYS A 203 -1.20 -0.23 39.51
C LYS A 203 -1.86 0.05 38.15
N PHE A 204 -1.28 0.92 37.34
CA PHE A 204 -1.77 1.23 36.00
C PHE A 204 -1.80 -0.02 35.11
N GLU A 205 -0.69 -0.78 35.05
CA GLU A 205 -0.63 -2.04 34.28
C GLU A 205 -1.72 -3.03 34.72
N ALA A 206 -1.94 -3.17 36.02
CA ALA A 206 -2.97 -4.06 36.56
C ALA A 206 -4.38 -3.63 36.13
N LEU A 207 -4.69 -2.33 36.14
CA LEU A 207 -5.97 -1.79 35.68
C LEU A 207 -6.17 -1.96 34.17
N VAL A 208 -5.13 -1.74 33.37
CA VAL A 208 -5.14 -2.00 31.91
C VAL A 208 -5.45 -3.47 31.62
N ILE A 209 -4.71 -4.39 32.25
CA ILE A 209 -4.89 -5.83 32.06
C ILE A 209 -6.30 -6.27 32.48
N GLN A 210 -6.81 -5.73 33.59
CA GLN A 210 -8.17 -6.02 34.05
C GLN A 210 -9.22 -5.54 33.05
N THR A 211 -9.05 -4.33 32.50
CA THR A 211 -9.94 -3.76 31.49
C THR A 211 -9.97 -4.61 30.23
N LEU A 212 -8.80 -4.90 29.66
CA LEU A 212 -8.66 -5.71 28.45
C LEU A 212 -9.23 -7.13 28.62
N ARG A 213 -9.06 -7.75 29.80
CA ARG A 213 -9.65 -9.08 30.08
C ARG A 213 -11.17 -9.05 30.11
N GLN A 214 -11.76 -8.03 30.73
CA GLN A 214 -13.21 -7.87 30.78
C GLN A 214 -13.79 -7.58 29.39
N LEU A 215 -13.16 -6.68 28.61
CA LEU A 215 -13.54 -6.42 27.22
C LEU A 215 -13.48 -7.69 26.38
N TYR A 216 -12.37 -8.44 26.47
CA TYR A 216 -12.20 -9.70 25.76
C TYR A 216 -13.30 -10.70 26.14
N GLN A 217 -13.57 -10.90 27.44
CA GLN A 217 -14.56 -11.86 27.90
C GLN A 217 -15.95 -11.49 27.38
N HIS A 218 -16.36 -10.23 27.56
CA HIS A 218 -17.66 -9.73 27.14
C HIS A 218 -17.87 -9.92 25.63
N TYR A 219 -16.91 -9.53 24.79
CA TYR A 219 -17.03 -9.69 23.35
C TYR A 219 -16.84 -11.13 22.86
N GLN A 220 -16.14 -11.97 23.62
CA GLN A 220 -16.09 -13.41 23.35
C GLN A 220 -17.46 -14.06 23.59
N GLU A 221 -18.13 -13.74 24.71
CA GLU A 221 -19.47 -14.24 25.04
C GLU A 221 -20.53 -13.83 24.01
N LYS A 222 -20.37 -12.64 23.40
CA LYS A 222 -21.23 -12.14 22.31
C LYS A 222 -20.87 -12.69 20.92
N GLY A 223 -19.74 -13.37 20.78
CA GLY A 223 -19.22 -13.85 19.49
C GLY A 223 -18.65 -12.75 18.58
N TRP A 224 -18.32 -11.58 19.13
CA TRP A 224 -17.80 -10.42 18.36
C TRP A 224 -16.28 -10.36 18.33
N ILE A 225 -15.59 -11.14 19.17
CA ILE A 225 -14.13 -11.08 19.32
C ILE A 225 -13.34 -11.38 18.03
N SER A 226 -13.91 -11.97 16.99
CA SER A 226 -13.17 -12.15 15.72
C SER A 226 -13.07 -10.87 14.87
N LYS A 227 -13.90 -9.86 15.18
CA LYS A 227 -14.02 -8.60 14.42
C LYS A 227 -13.29 -7.41 15.09
N HIS A 228 -12.70 -7.60 16.26
CA HIS A 228 -12.09 -6.50 17.00
C HIS A 228 -10.63 -6.23 16.59
N PHE A 229 -10.14 -5.05 16.97
CA PHE A 229 -8.72 -4.77 17.16
C PHE A 229 -8.51 -3.77 18.30
N VAL A 230 -7.36 -3.81 18.96
CA VAL A 230 -6.91 -2.79 19.91
C VAL A 230 -6.16 -1.73 19.12
N TYR A 231 -6.56 -0.48 19.29
CA TYR A 231 -5.86 0.69 18.76
C TYR A 231 -5.69 1.67 19.90
N ILE A 232 -4.45 2.08 20.14
CA ILE A 232 -4.04 2.93 21.24
C ILE A 232 -3.39 4.16 20.63
N ASP A 233 -4.14 5.25 20.51
CA ASP A 233 -3.61 6.60 20.27
C ASP A 233 -4.46 7.62 21.01
N GLU A 234 -3.81 8.72 21.35
CA GLU A 234 -4.37 9.89 22.04
C GLU A 234 -4.87 9.67 23.48
N VAL A 235 -4.19 10.34 24.41
CA VAL A 235 -4.71 10.67 25.73
C VAL A 235 -4.51 12.17 25.89
N LYS A 236 -5.60 12.94 25.93
CA LYS A 236 -5.50 14.38 26.18
C LYS A 236 -4.80 14.60 27.53
N GLY A 237 -3.63 15.26 27.49
CA GLY A 237 -2.91 15.72 28.67
C GLY A 237 -2.01 14.70 29.39
N TYR A 238 -1.81 13.47 28.91
CA TYR A 238 -0.80 12.55 29.47
C TYR A 238 -0.33 11.52 28.41
N THR A 239 0.91 11.03 28.48
CA THR A 239 1.57 10.00 27.62
C THR A 239 1.94 10.35 26.16
N PRO A 240 2.96 9.68 25.56
CA PRO A 240 3.42 9.98 24.21
C PRO A 240 2.31 9.77 23.19
N LYS A 241 2.16 10.73 22.27
CA LYS A 241 1.44 10.53 21.00
C LYS A 241 2.09 9.39 20.21
N HIS A 242 1.47 8.91 19.14
CA HIS A 242 2.08 7.98 18.19
C HIS A 242 2.47 6.61 18.81
N ILE A 243 1.50 5.87 19.35
CA ILE A 243 1.71 4.48 19.76
C ILE A 243 1.26 3.54 18.64
N SER A 244 -0.01 3.62 18.25
CA SER A 244 -0.52 2.83 17.12
C SER A 244 -0.41 3.63 15.82
N ASP A 245 -0.42 4.95 15.89
CA ASP A 245 -0.38 5.87 14.76
C ASP A 245 1.04 6.38 14.53
N GLU A 246 1.75 5.76 13.59
CA GLU A 246 3.08 6.19 13.16
C GLU A 246 4.13 6.32 14.28
N PRO A 247 4.36 5.27 15.11
CA PRO A 247 5.31 5.34 16.23
C PRO A 247 6.75 5.61 15.80
N TYR A 248 7.07 5.42 14.53
CA TYR A 248 8.37 5.76 13.95
C TYR A 248 8.68 7.26 14.02
N ASN A 249 7.68 8.14 14.11
CA ASN A 249 7.86 9.59 14.27
C ASN A 249 8.52 9.96 15.62
N ILE A 250 8.51 9.06 16.61
CA ILE A 250 9.19 9.23 17.92
C ILE A 250 10.44 8.33 18.02
N GLY A 251 10.85 7.73 16.90
CA GLY A 251 12.02 6.88 16.82
C GLY A 251 11.96 5.65 17.74
N LYS A 252 13.11 5.29 18.33
CA LYS A 252 13.23 4.13 19.22
C LYS A 252 12.20 4.14 20.36
N ALA A 253 11.88 5.32 20.90
CA ALA A 253 10.95 5.43 22.03
C ALA A 253 9.52 5.02 21.64
N GLY A 254 9.05 5.34 20.44
CA GLY A 254 7.75 4.87 19.95
C GLY A 254 7.69 3.35 19.84
N TYR A 255 8.75 2.72 19.32
CA TYR A 255 8.84 1.25 19.25
C TYR A 255 8.95 0.58 20.63
N ASP A 256 9.59 1.25 21.61
CA ASP A 256 9.56 0.81 23.01
C ASP A 256 8.14 0.87 23.60
N GLU A 257 7.33 1.87 23.25
CA GLU A 257 5.91 1.95 23.63
C GLU A 257 5.07 0.84 22.97
N VAL A 258 5.26 0.58 21.67
CA VAL A 258 4.59 -0.52 20.95
C VAL A 258 4.84 -1.86 21.65
N ARG A 259 6.10 -2.17 21.98
CA ARG A 259 6.45 -3.40 22.72
C ARG A 259 5.85 -3.41 24.12
N TYR A 260 5.85 -2.27 24.80
CA TYR A 260 5.25 -2.13 26.12
C TYR A 260 3.76 -2.49 26.10
N TRP A 261 3.01 -1.93 25.15
CA TRP A 261 1.58 -2.17 24.98
C TRP A 261 1.28 -3.59 24.49
N GLY A 262 2.00 -4.09 23.48
CA GLY A 262 1.85 -5.47 23.02
C GLY A 262 2.03 -6.48 24.15
N ARG A 263 3.02 -6.28 25.03
CA ARG A 263 3.20 -7.12 26.23
C ARG A 263 1.98 -7.08 27.16
N LEU A 264 1.39 -5.90 27.42
CA LEU A 264 0.20 -5.79 28.27
C LEU A 264 -1.03 -6.44 27.64
N ILE A 265 -1.22 -6.23 26.33
CA ILE A 265 -2.32 -6.81 25.56
C ILE A 265 -2.22 -8.35 25.56
N HIS A 266 -1.05 -8.90 25.23
CA HIS A 266 -0.83 -10.34 25.24
C HIS A 266 -0.93 -10.96 26.64
N LYS A 267 -0.45 -10.25 27.68
CA LYS A 267 -0.61 -10.67 29.08
C LYS A 267 -2.07 -10.63 29.55
N ALA A 268 -2.88 -9.70 29.02
CA ALA A 268 -4.31 -9.70 29.25
C ALA A 268 -4.93 -10.94 28.62
N LYS A 269 -4.82 -11.06 27.28
CA LYS A 269 -5.19 -12.21 26.46
C LYS A 269 -4.48 -12.16 25.10
N ASN A 270 -3.78 -13.24 24.74
CA ASN A 270 -3.07 -13.37 23.46
C ASN A 270 -3.96 -13.41 22.19
N LYS A 271 -5.29 -13.46 22.35
CA LYS A 271 -6.24 -13.40 21.22
C LYS A 271 -6.69 -11.97 20.90
N LEU A 272 -6.30 -10.99 21.72
CA LEU A 272 -6.54 -9.59 21.43
C LEU A 272 -5.56 -9.14 20.34
N LYS A 273 -6.07 -8.57 19.24
CA LYS A 273 -5.25 -8.16 18.10
C LYS A 273 -4.78 -6.72 18.24
N PHE A 274 -3.48 -6.47 18.29
CA PHE A 274 -2.94 -5.11 18.36
C PHE A 274 -2.64 -4.56 16.97
N MET A 275 -3.21 -3.40 16.63
CA MET A 275 -3.00 -2.71 15.35
C MET A 275 -1.97 -1.60 15.49
N VAL A 276 -1.07 -1.47 14.50
CA VAL A 276 -0.09 -0.37 14.42
C VAL A 276 0.12 0.04 12.94
N ALA A 277 0.01 1.34 12.66
CA ALA A 277 0.42 2.00 11.43
C ALA A 277 1.91 2.31 11.47
N THR A 278 2.69 1.59 10.68
CA THR A 278 4.16 1.67 10.68
C THR A 278 4.68 1.12 9.37
N PRO A 279 5.80 1.63 8.83
CA PRO A 279 6.36 1.06 7.61
C PRO A 279 6.80 -0.40 7.81
N PRO A 280 6.96 -1.17 6.73
CA PRO A 280 7.40 -2.56 6.75
C PRO A 280 8.89 -2.73 7.09
N TYR A 281 9.59 -1.71 7.57
CA TYR A 281 10.98 -1.82 8.00
C TYR A 281 11.18 -1.22 9.40
N THR A 282 12.33 -1.50 9.99
CA THR A 282 12.69 -1.01 11.32
C THR A 282 14.13 -0.55 11.29
N MET A 283 14.37 0.66 11.79
CA MET A 283 15.71 1.24 11.85
C MET A 283 16.62 0.43 12.78
N LYS A 284 17.91 0.35 12.42
CA LYS A 284 18.92 -0.35 13.23
C LYS A 284 18.93 0.22 14.66
N GLY A 285 18.86 -0.68 15.65
CA GLY A 285 18.88 -0.31 17.08
C GLY A 285 17.52 0.05 17.69
N TRP A 286 16.44 0.14 16.90
CA TRP A 286 15.10 0.41 17.45
C TRP A 286 14.40 -0.83 18.02
N GLY A 287 14.88 -2.02 17.63
CA GLY A 287 14.34 -3.31 18.05
C GLY A 287 13.04 -3.67 17.32
N LYS A 288 12.82 -4.98 17.14
CA LYS A 288 11.66 -5.57 16.45
C LYS A 288 10.35 -5.35 17.21
N ILE A 289 9.22 -5.41 16.50
CA ILE A 289 7.84 -5.27 17.04
C ILE A 289 6.91 -6.39 16.57
N GLU A 290 7.39 -7.34 15.78
CA GLU A 290 6.61 -8.43 15.18
C GLU A 290 5.96 -9.36 16.20
N ASP A 291 6.55 -9.47 17.40
CA ASP A 291 5.99 -10.23 18.52
C ASP A 291 4.93 -9.44 19.31
N ALA A 292 4.82 -8.13 19.07
CA ALA A 292 3.90 -7.23 19.76
C ALA A 292 2.65 -6.91 18.92
N VAL A 293 2.77 -6.88 17.60
CA VAL A 293 1.73 -6.37 16.67
C VAL A 293 1.07 -7.51 15.90
N ASP A 294 -0.24 -7.47 15.72
CA ASP A 294 -1.01 -8.47 14.96
C ASP A 294 -1.59 -7.93 13.65
N ILE A 295 -1.85 -6.63 13.59
CA ILE A 295 -2.38 -5.94 12.42
C ILE A 295 -1.45 -4.78 12.06
N TYR A 296 -0.96 -4.76 10.82
CA TYR A 296 -0.15 -3.68 10.30
C TYR A 296 -0.95 -2.84 9.32
N ASN A 297 -0.85 -1.53 9.44
CA ASN A 297 -1.41 -0.61 8.44
C ASN A 297 -0.28 -0.13 7.55
N TYR A 298 -0.35 -0.47 6.25
CA TYR A 298 0.65 -0.13 5.25
C TYR A 298 0.04 0.70 4.13
N TYR A 299 0.77 1.71 3.67
CA TYR A 299 0.41 2.50 2.51
C TYR A 299 0.46 1.66 1.22
N VAL A 300 -0.27 2.09 0.18
CA VAL A 300 -0.30 1.41 -1.14
C VAL A 300 1.12 1.15 -1.68
N ALA A 301 1.98 2.18 -1.66
CA ALA A 301 3.35 2.07 -2.15
C ALA A 301 4.19 1.08 -1.32
N GLU A 302 3.96 0.99 -0.01
CA GLU A 302 4.68 0.07 0.87
C GLU A 302 4.25 -1.38 0.63
N VAL A 303 2.97 -1.63 0.34
CA VAL A 303 2.50 -2.97 -0.05
C VAL A 303 3.16 -3.40 -1.36
N ASP A 304 3.25 -2.50 -2.35
CA ASP A 304 3.91 -2.77 -3.63
C ASP A 304 5.42 -3.03 -3.44
N GLU A 305 6.15 -2.11 -2.80
CA GLU A 305 7.60 -2.18 -2.59
C GLU A 305 8.02 -3.38 -1.72
N TYR A 306 7.23 -3.70 -0.69
CA TYR A 306 7.54 -4.75 0.28
C TYR A 306 6.58 -5.95 0.16
N THR A 307 6.12 -6.27 -1.06
CA THR A 307 5.18 -7.38 -1.33
C THR A 307 5.60 -8.70 -0.66
N GLN A 308 6.88 -9.06 -0.73
CA GLN A 308 7.38 -10.31 -0.13
C GLN A 308 7.19 -10.33 1.39
N LYS A 309 7.59 -9.25 2.07
CA LYS A 309 7.44 -9.13 3.53
C LYS A 309 5.96 -9.10 3.93
N THR A 310 5.12 -8.39 3.18
CA THR A 310 3.66 -8.39 3.36
C THR A 310 3.09 -9.80 3.31
N HIS A 311 3.48 -10.61 2.32
CA HIS A 311 3.05 -12.00 2.22
C HIS A 311 3.63 -12.91 3.32
N GLU A 312 4.86 -12.67 3.77
CA GLU A 312 5.48 -13.41 4.88
C GLU A 312 4.75 -13.15 6.21
N LEU A 313 4.44 -11.89 6.52
CA LEU A 313 3.65 -11.52 7.69
C LEU A 313 2.28 -12.19 7.66
N ALA A 314 1.61 -12.15 6.51
CA ALA A 314 0.32 -12.82 6.31
C ALA A 314 0.39 -14.35 6.51
N LYS A 315 1.46 -15.00 6.03
CA LYS A 315 1.71 -16.44 6.27
C LYS A 315 1.92 -16.75 7.75
N ASN A 316 2.49 -15.82 8.50
CA ASN A 316 2.70 -15.92 9.95
C ASN A 316 1.47 -15.50 10.78
N GLY A 317 0.29 -15.39 10.14
CA GLY A 317 -0.97 -15.11 10.81
C GLY A 317 -1.20 -13.65 11.17
N LYS A 318 -0.35 -12.74 10.70
CA LYS A 318 -0.55 -11.29 10.82
C LYS A 318 -1.54 -10.82 9.78
N GLU A 319 -2.28 -9.77 10.09
CA GLU A 319 -3.19 -9.12 9.15
C GLU A 319 -2.57 -7.82 8.65
N ILE A 320 -2.83 -7.48 7.39
CA ILE A 320 -2.39 -6.23 6.79
C ILE A 320 -3.64 -5.46 6.37
N PHE A 321 -3.76 -4.24 6.86
CA PHE A 321 -4.77 -3.29 6.44
C PHE A 321 -4.11 -2.28 5.50
N LEU A 322 -4.77 -2.03 4.37
CA LEU A 322 -4.33 -1.04 3.42
C LEU A 322 -4.70 0.35 3.92
N VAL A 323 -3.74 1.27 3.94
CA VAL A 323 -3.98 2.70 4.07
C VAL A 323 -3.93 3.31 2.67
N PRO A 324 -5.08 3.62 2.05
CA PRO A 324 -5.12 3.97 0.64
C PRO A 324 -4.71 5.42 0.36
N ASN A 325 -4.86 6.32 1.34
CA ASN A 325 -4.68 7.78 1.20
C ASN A 325 -5.23 8.27 -0.15
N SER A 326 -4.43 9.05 -0.88
CA SER A 326 -4.73 9.70 -2.16
C SER A 326 -5.51 8.84 -3.15
N PHE A 327 -5.30 7.52 -3.15
CA PHE A 327 -5.99 6.60 -4.06
C PHE A 327 -7.46 6.37 -3.73
N SER A 328 -7.89 6.58 -2.48
CA SER A 328 -9.28 6.48 -2.06
C SER A 328 -10.01 7.83 -2.03
N ASP A 329 -9.28 8.93 -1.83
CA ASP A 329 -9.85 10.20 -1.40
C ASP A 329 -9.34 11.45 -2.15
N ASN A 330 -8.37 11.39 -3.07
CA ASN A 330 -8.10 12.58 -3.90
C ASN A 330 -9.16 12.74 -5.00
N LEU A 331 -9.82 13.89 -5.03
CA LEU A 331 -10.87 14.24 -5.99
C LEU A 331 -10.40 14.21 -7.43
N ASP A 332 -9.15 14.62 -7.65
CA ASP A 332 -8.60 14.85 -8.99
C ASP A 332 -7.95 13.61 -9.61
N TYR A 333 -8.03 12.47 -8.92
CA TYR A 333 -7.58 11.18 -9.41
C TYR A 333 -8.64 10.53 -10.34
N PRO A 334 -8.23 9.65 -11.28
CA PRO A 334 -9.17 8.90 -12.08
C PRO A 334 -10.08 8.02 -11.22
N GLY A 335 -11.39 8.00 -11.51
CA GLY A 335 -12.37 7.26 -10.68
C GLY A 335 -12.06 5.77 -10.47
N LEU A 336 -11.33 5.14 -11.39
CA LEU A 336 -10.88 3.75 -11.25
C LEU A 336 -9.87 3.55 -10.10
N PHE A 337 -9.13 4.58 -9.69
CA PHE A 337 -8.18 4.50 -8.58
C PHE A 337 -8.89 4.29 -7.24
N HIS A 338 -10.12 4.78 -7.09
CA HIS A 338 -10.91 4.55 -5.87
C HIS A 338 -11.49 3.13 -5.85
N ARG A 339 -12.03 2.65 -6.97
CA ARG A 339 -12.65 1.32 -7.06
C ARG A 339 -11.63 0.18 -7.13
N GLY A 340 -10.47 0.44 -7.73
CA GLY A 340 -9.39 -0.54 -7.92
C GLY A 340 -8.78 -1.06 -6.62
N LEU A 341 -9.02 -0.39 -5.49
CA LEU A 341 -8.50 -0.80 -4.18
C LEU A 341 -8.98 -2.20 -3.79
N GLY A 342 -10.21 -2.58 -4.15
CA GLY A 342 -10.71 -3.94 -3.94
C GLY A 342 -9.90 -4.99 -4.73
N PHE A 343 -9.50 -4.66 -5.96
CA PHE A 343 -8.64 -5.53 -6.77
C PHE A 343 -7.23 -5.61 -6.18
N PHE A 344 -6.70 -4.50 -5.69
CA PHE A 344 -5.40 -4.46 -5.04
C PHE A 344 -5.37 -5.30 -3.76
N CYS A 345 -6.39 -5.15 -2.89
CA CYS A 345 -6.54 -5.99 -1.70
C CYS A 345 -6.64 -7.48 -2.08
N ALA A 346 -7.35 -7.83 -3.16
CA ALA A 346 -7.43 -9.22 -3.63
C ALA A 346 -6.08 -9.74 -4.14
N LYS A 347 -5.33 -8.93 -4.89
CA LYS A 347 -3.99 -9.24 -5.42
C LYS A 347 -3.01 -9.62 -4.30
N HIS A 348 -2.99 -8.83 -3.23
CA HIS A 348 -2.02 -8.97 -2.12
C HIS A 348 -2.59 -9.72 -0.90
N HIS A 349 -3.82 -10.24 -0.99
CA HIS A 349 -4.51 -10.95 0.11
C HIS A 349 -4.65 -10.13 1.40
N LEU A 350 -4.91 -8.84 1.26
CA LEU A 350 -5.03 -7.92 2.41
C LEU A 350 -6.31 -8.24 3.20
N ALA A 351 -6.26 -7.98 4.51
CA ALA A 351 -7.34 -8.29 5.45
C ALA A 351 -8.35 -7.15 5.60
N GLY A 352 -7.93 -5.90 5.35
CA GLY A 352 -8.75 -4.73 5.54
C GLY A 352 -8.27 -3.49 4.80
N ILE A 353 -9.06 -2.44 4.92
CA ILE A 353 -8.75 -1.06 4.54
C ILE A 353 -8.99 -0.20 5.77
N GLU A 354 -8.03 0.67 6.05
CA GLU A 354 -8.13 1.73 7.05
C GLU A 354 -8.10 3.08 6.30
N GLN A 355 -9.22 3.80 6.31
CA GLN A 355 -9.28 5.15 5.77
C GLN A 355 -9.13 6.15 6.92
N TRP A 356 -8.11 7.00 6.81
CA TRP A 356 -7.68 7.93 7.86
C TRP A 356 -8.72 8.99 8.23
N ASP A 357 -9.55 9.41 7.27
CA ASP A 357 -10.76 10.22 7.53
C ASP A 357 -11.73 10.20 6.33
N VAL A 358 -13.01 10.47 6.61
CA VAL A 358 -14.04 10.77 5.61
C VAL A 358 -14.85 12.04 5.88
N PHE A 359 -14.71 12.65 7.06
CA PHE A 359 -15.36 13.89 7.49
C PHE A 359 -14.34 15.00 7.77
N GLY A 360 -13.23 15.03 7.03
CA GLY A 360 -12.09 15.92 7.29
C GLY A 360 -12.36 17.40 7.01
N TRP A 361 -13.52 17.94 7.40
CA TRP A 361 -14.00 19.30 7.15
C TRP A 361 -13.31 20.38 7.98
N TYR A 362 -12.12 20.13 8.52
CA TYR A 362 -11.39 21.07 9.37
C TYR A 362 -10.29 21.79 8.58
N HIS A 363 -9.81 22.92 9.10
CA HIS A 363 -8.67 23.65 8.54
C HIS A 363 -7.43 23.40 9.41
N TYR A 364 -6.25 23.28 8.79
CA TYR A 364 -5.01 23.48 9.52
C TYR A 364 -4.69 24.96 9.61
N GLU A 365 -3.89 25.33 10.60
CA GLU A 365 -3.37 26.69 10.72
C GLU A 365 -2.63 27.08 9.43
N GLY A 366 -3.11 28.13 8.75
CA GLY A 366 -2.58 28.59 7.45
C GLY A 366 -3.37 28.14 6.22
N ASP A 367 -4.31 27.20 6.36
CA ASP A 367 -5.20 26.77 5.25
C ASP A 367 -6.44 27.66 5.12
N PRO A 368 -7.03 27.82 3.92
CA PRO A 368 -8.31 28.48 3.74
C PRO A 368 -9.43 27.72 4.46
N GLU A 369 -10.45 28.45 4.93
CA GLU A 369 -11.63 27.86 5.55
C GLU A 369 -12.30 26.83 4.63
N PRO A 370 -12.65 25.64 5.13
CA PRO A 370 -13.32 24.62 4.36
C PRO A 370 -14.60 25.13 3.71
N ASN A 371 -14.68 24.97 2.38
CA ASN A 371 -15.90 25.24 1.63
C ASN A 371 -16.38 23.95 0.94
N PRO A 372 -17.42 23.28 1.47
CA PRO A 372 -17.94 22.05 0.85
C PRO A 372 -18.52 22.27 -0.54
N LYS A 373 -18.77 23.52 -0.96
CA LYS A 373 -19.23 23.89 -2.31
C LYS A 373 -18.11 24.15 -3.31
N GLU A 374 -16.90 24.42 -2.84
CA GLU A 374 -15.73 24.69 -3.69
C GLU A 374 -14.69 23.56 -3.62
N GLY A 375 -14.93 22.56 -2.77
CA GLY A 375 -14.13 21.33 -2.71
C GLY A 375 -12.72 21.51 -2.14
N ILE A 376 -12.45 22.60 -1.41
CA ILE A 376 -11.10 22.89 -0.90
C ILE A 376 -10.98 22.40 0.53
N LEU A 377 -10.10 21.40 0.75
CA LEU A 377 -9.37 21.01 1.97
C LEU A 377 -8.25 19.98 1.63
N PRO A 378 -7.24 19.82 2.50
CA PRO A 378 -6.09 20.70 2.74
C PRO A 378 -4.97 20.42 1.73
N GLN A 379 -4.37 21.46 1.15
CA GLN A 379 -3.40 21.37 0.05
C GLN A 379 -2.18 20.49 0.35
N LYS A 380 -1.90 20.23 1.64
CA LYS A 380 -0.82 19.37 2.10
C LYS A 380 -0.95 17.90 1.63
N TRP A 381 -2.16 17.37 1.47
CA TRP A 381 -2.39 15.94 1.17
C TRP A 381 -3.13 15.67 -0.13
N GLY A 382 -3.49 16.72 -0.86
CA GLY A 382 -4.21 16.63 -2.12
C GLY A 382 -5.64 17.17 -2.02
N VAL A 383 -6.22 17.44 -3.17
CA VAL A 383 -7.54 18.05 -3.29
C VAL A 383 -8.61 17.05 -2.87
N GLY A 384 -9.28 17.33 -1.75
CA GLY A 384 -10.39 16.52 -1.26
C GLY A 384 -9.99 15.34 -0.37
N ALA A 385 -8.70 15.20 -0.04
CA ALA A 385 -8.18 14.21 0.90
C ALA A 385 -8.97 14.26 2.22
N GLY A 386 -9.35 13.09 2.74
CA GLY A 386 -10.16 12.98 3.97
C GLY A 386 -11.62 13.44 3.85
N VAL A 387 -12.07 13.96 2.70
CA VAL A 387 -13.45 14.45 2.48
C VAL A 387 -14.17 13.58 1.47
N LEU A 388 -14.73 12.47 1.94
CA LEU A 388 -15.52 11.53 1.13
C LEU A 388 -17.03 11.64 1.37
N VAL A 389 -17.44 12.27 2.47
CA VAL A 389 -18.84 12.62 2.76
C VAL A 389 -18.93 14.13 2.91
N TYR A 390 -19.99 14.71 2.36
CA TYR A 390 -20.27 16.14 2.44
C TYR A 390 -21.36 16.45 3.48
N PRO A 391 -21.29 17.62 4.14
CA PRO A 391 -22.37 18.04 5.01
C PRO A 391 -23.56 18.52 4.19
N GLY A 392 -24.74 17.95 4.43
CA GLY A 392 -25.93 18.25 3.63
C GLY A 392 -26.56 19.63 3.86
N GLY A 393 -26.35 20.23 5.04
CA GLY A 393 -26.93 21.52 5.42
C GLY A 393 -26.74 22.62 4.36
N PRO A 394 -25.50 22.88 3.90
CA PRO A 394 -25.20 23.82 2.82
C PRO A 394 -25.95 23.58 1.49
N PHE A 395 -26.48 22.37 1.28
CA PHE A 395 -27.20 21.94 0.08
C PHE A 395 -28.71 21.75 0.30
N GLY A 396 -29.24 22.12 1.47
CA GLY A 396 -30.65 21.92 1.82
C GLY A 396 -31.01 20.45 2.10
N VAL A 397 -30.03 19.64 2.51
CA VAL A 397 -30.21 18.22 2.84
C VAL A 397 -30.03 18.02 4.35
N ASP A 398 -31.05 17.48 5.01
CA ASP A 398 -31.02 17.14 6.43
C ASP A 398 -30.29 15.80 6.68
N GLY A 399 -28.95 15.87 6.69
CA GLY A 399 -28.08 14.72 6.91
C GLY A 399 -26.78 14.77 6.09
N PRO A 400 -26.05 13.64 5.98
CA PRO A 400 -24.89 13.51 5.11
C PRO A 400 -25.27 13.47 3.62
N ILE A 401 -24.30 13.81 2.78
CA ILE A 401 -24.33 13.62 1.33
C ILE A 401 -23.14 12.74 0.92
N SER A 402 -23.40 11.68 0.15
CA SER A 402 -22.35 10.81 -0.41
C SER A 402 -21.53 11.53 -1.49
N SER A 403 -20.44 10.92 -1.91
CA SER A 403 -19.60 11.36 -3.03
C SER A 403 -19.46 10.26 -4.07
N ILE A 404 -19.13 10.60 -5.33
CA ILE A 404 -18.81 9.57 -6.34
C ILE A 404 -17.63 8.73 -5.85
N ARG A 405 -16.61 9.36 -5.26
CA ARG A 405 -15.47 8.63 -4.68
C ARG A 405 -15.90 7.61 -3.64
N LEU A 406 -16.81 7.97 -2.72
CA LEU A 406 -17.31 7.04 -1.70
C LEU A 406 -18.13 5.90 -2.32
N GLU A 407 -18.95 6.17 -3.35
CA GLU A 407 -19.63 5.11 -4.10
C GLU A 407 -18.63 4.15 -4.77
N GLN A 408 -17.52 4.66 -5.32
CA GLN A 408 -16.48 3.82 -5.91
C GLN A 408 -15.75 2.99 -4.86
N ASN A 409 -15.47 3.53 -3.68
CA ASN A 409 -14.91 2.78 -2.55
C ASN A 409 -15.86 1.64 -2.12
N ARG A 410 -17.17 1.93 -2.00
CA ARG A 410 -18.21 0.91 -1.73
C ARG A 410 -18.20 -0.18 -2.80
N ASP A 411 -18.19 0.20 -4.08
CA ASP A 411 -18.15 -0.75 -5.19
C ASP A 411 -16.88 -1.60 -5.19
N GLY A 412 -15.74 -1.03 -4.80
CA GLY A 412 -14.48 -1.76 -4.65
C GLY A 412 -14.54 -2.83 -3.54
N ILE A 413 -15.15 -2.49 -2.40
CA ILE A 413 -15.41 -3.45 -1.31
C ILE A 413 -16.37 -4.56 -1.79
N GLU A 414 -17.41 -4.22 -2.56
CA GLU A 414 -18.31 -5.22 -3.14
C GLU A 414 -17.62 -6.12 -4.16
N ASP A 415 -16.77 -5.56 -5.04
CA ASP A 415 -16.02 -6.31 -6.03
C ASP A 415 -14.99 -7.25 -5.37
N PHE A 416 -14.42 -6.88 -4.21
CA PHE A 416 -13.58 -7.79 -3.41
C PHE A 416 -14.32 -9.08 -3.03
N GLU A 417 -15.63 -9.02 -2.74
CA GLU A 417 -16.41 -10.21 -2.41
C GLU A 417 -16.50 -11.21 -3.58
N TYR A 418 -16.44 -10.75 -4.83
CA TYR A 418 -16.38 -11.64 -5.99
C TYR A 418 -15.10 -12.49 -5.95
N PHE A 419 -13.97 -11.88 -5.61
CA PHE A 419 -12.72 -12.61 -5.41
C PHE A 419 -12.80 -13.59 -4.25
N LYS A 420 -13.43 -13.21 -3.13
CA LYS A 420 -13.60 -14.12 -1.99
C LYS A 420 -14.54 -15.29 -2.28
N ILE A 421 -15.56 -15.08 -3.10
CA ILE A 421 -16.41 -16.16 -3.61
C ILE A 421 -15.57 -17.11 -4.48
N LEU A 422 -14.82 -16.57 -5.45
CA LEU A 422 -13.98 -17.38 -6.33
C LEU A 422 -12.89 -18.14 -5.56
N GLU A 423 -12.19 -17.49 -4.64
CA GLU A 423 -11.15 -18.10 -3.80
C GLU A 423 -11.67 -19.32 -3.05
N LYS A 424 -12.91 -19.27 -2.54
CA LYS A 424 -13.54 -20.40 -1.83
C LYS A 424 -13.94 -21.53 -2.77
N LEU A 425 -14.31 -21.21 -4.01
CA LEU A 425 -14.72 -22.19 -5.02
C LEU A 425 -13.52 -22.92 -5.65
N VAL A 426 -12.35 -22.28 -5.70
CA VAL A 426 -11.14 -22.85 -6.30
C VAL A 426 -10.36 -23.67 -5.26
N PRO A 427 -10.27 -25.00 -5.40
CA PRO A 427 -9.53 -25.84 -4.45
C PRO A 427 -8.01 -25.59 -4.56
N THR A 428 -7.32 -25.62 -3.41
CA THR A 428 -5.86 -25.55 -3.20
C THR A 428 -5.09 -24.33 -3.72
N LYS A 429 -5.53 -23.71 -4.82
CA LYS A 429 -4.84 -22.58 -5.49
C LYS A 429 -5.67 -21.30 -5.55
N GLY A 430 -6.76 -21.18 -4.81
CA GLY A 430 -7.69 -20.04 -4.88
C GLY A 430 -7.01 -18.68 -4.72
N LYS A 431 -6.06 -18.55 -3.78
CA LYS A 431 -5.26 -17.33 -3.58
C LYS A 431 -4.44 -16.95 -4.83
N GLU A 432 -3.60 -17.87 -5.33
CA GLU A 432 -2.82 -17.65 -6.55
C GLU A 432 -3.73 -17.27 -7.73
N TYR A 433 -4.88 -17.94 -7.84
CA TYR A 433 -5.85 -17.71 -8.91
C TYR A 433 -6.45 -16.30 -8.89
N ILE A 434 -6.92 -15.82 -7.73
CA ILE A 434 -7.49 -14.47 -7.61
C ILE A 434 -6.42 -13.39 -7.80
N SER A 435 -5.18 -13.62 -7.33
CA SER A 435 -4.08 -12.68 -7.51
C SER A 435 -3.75 -12.49 -8.97
N GLN A 436 -3.76 -13.56 -9.77
CA GLN A 436 -3.48 -13.45 -11.19
C GLN A 436 -4.58 -12.73 -11.97
N ILE A 437 -5.85 -12.91 -11.60
CA ILE A 437 -6.96 -12.15 -12.19
C ILE A 437 -6.84 -10.66 -11.84
N ALA A 438 -6.63 -10.35 -10.56
CA ALA A 438 -6.48 -8.97 -10.10
C ALA A 438 -5.27 -8.27 -10.75
N SER A 439 -4.16 -9.01 -10.94
CA SER A 439 -2.95 -8.51 -11.60
C SER A 439 -3.18 -8.15 -13.06
N ARG A 440 -4.25 -8.63 -13.71
CA ARG A 440 -4.56 -8.21 -15.09
C ARG A 440 -4.92 -6.73 -15.16
N LEU A 441 -5.54 -6.21 -14.10
CA LEU A 441 -5.83 -4.79 -13.93
C LEU A 441 -4.59 -4.04 -13.39
N ILE A 442 -3.86 -4.66 -12.45
CA ILE A 442 -2.72 -4.05 -11.75
C ILE A 442 -1.46 -4.93 -11.93
N PRO A 443 -0.83 -4.93 -13.12
CA PRO A 443 0.24 -5.88 -13.47
C PRO A 443 1.55 -5.64 -12.73
N LEU A 444 1.85 -4.39 -12.40
CA LEU A 444 3.04 -3.96 -11.68
C LEU A 444 2.60 -3.36 -10.34
N ASP A 445 2.83 -2.08 -10.12
CA ASP A 445 2.37 -1.31 -8.96
C ASP A 445 1.00 -0.67 -9.19
N TYR A 446 0.36 -0.22 -8.11
CA TYR A 446 -0.96 0.39 -8.17
C TYR A 446 -0.97 1.75 -8.87
N ALA A 447 0.06 2.57 -8.64
CA ALA A 447 0.14 3.93 -9.20
C ALA A 447 0.28 3.92 -10.73
N SER A 448 0.90 2.88 -11.30
CA SER A 448 1.01 2.67 -12.74
C SER A 448 -0.22 2.02 -13.39
N MET A 449 -1.27 1.71 -12.61
CA MET A 449 -2.52 1.17 -13.14
C MET A 449 -3.10 2.13 -14.19
N LYS A 450 -3.29 1.62 -15.41
CA LYS A 450 -3.97 2.40 -16.45
C LYS A 450 -5.46 2.53 -16.09
N PRO A 451 -6.02 3.75 -15.98
CA PRO A 451 -7.44 3.96 -15.70
C PRO A 451 -8.31 3.67 -16.93
N ASP A 452 -8.37 2.41 -17.35
CA ASP A 452 -9.06 1.94 -18.55
C ASP A 452 -10.37 1.21 -18.17
N PRO A 453 -11.54 1.87 -18.31
CA PRO A 453 -12.81 1.27 -17.90
C PRO A 453 -13.17 0.02 -18.72
N ASN A 454 -12.76 -0.05 -19.98
CA ASN A 454 -13.01 -1.23 -20.82
C ASN A 454 -12.22 -2.42 -20.30
N LEU A 455 -10.95 -2.22 -19.91
CA LEU A 455 -10.15 -3.27 -19.28
C LEU A 455 -10.77 -3.70 -17.95
N PHE A 456 -11.16 -2.74 -17.11
CA PHE A 456 -11.81 -3.03 -15.83
C PHE A 456 -13.02 -3.96 -15.99
N TYR A 457 -13.99 -3.59 -16.83
CA TYR A 457 -15.18 -4.41 -17.04
C TYR A 457 -14.88 -5.76 -17.71
N LYS A 458 -13.86 -5.83 -18.58
CA LYS A 458 -13.40 -7.13 -19.12
C LYS A 458 -12.88 -8.06 -18.02
N VAL A 459 -12.03 -7.57 -17.11
CA VAL A 459 -11.50 -8.37 -16.00
C VAL A 459 -12.61 -8.73 -15.01
N ARG A 460 -13.49 -7.79 -14.67
CA ARG A 460 -14.64 -8.02 -13.79
C ARG A 460 -15.62 -9.05 -14.36
N ASN A 461 -15.93 -8.97 -15.65
CA ASN A 461 -16.79 -9.96 -16.31
C ASN A 461 -16.12 -11.33 -16.36
N PHE A 462 -14.81 -11.39 -16.59
CA PHE A 462 -14.06 -12.64 -16.53
C PHE A 462 -14.13 -13.28 -15.13
N LEU A 463 -13.94 -12.49 -14.07
CA LEU A 463 -14.11 -12.92 -12.68
C LEU A 463 -15.51 -13.52 -12.43
N ILE A 464 -16.56 -12.86 -12.93
CA ILE A 464 -17.94 -13.37 -12.87
C ILE A 464 -18.05 -14.73 -13.57
N GLN A 465 -17.54 -14.85 -14.80
CA GLN A 465 -17.61 -16.12 -15.54
C GLN A 465 -16.87 -17.25 -14.82
N GLU A 466 -15.73 -16.98 -14.20
CA GLU A 466 -15.00 -17.98 -13.43
C GLU A 466 -15.78 -18.43 -12.19
N ILE A 467 -16.44 -17.52 -11.47
CA ILE A 467 -17.35 -17.90 -10.37
C ILE A 467 -18.42 -18.87 -10.87
N LEU A 468 -19.11 -18.51 -11.96
CA LEU A 468 -20.18 -19.34 -12.54
C LEU A 468 -19.65 -20.70 -13.03
N ARG A 469 -18.43 -20.73 -13.54
CA ARG A 469 -17.76 -21.96 -14.02
C ARG A 469 -17.42 -22.89 -12.87
N PHE A 470 -16.82 -22.40 -11.79
CA PHE A 470 -16.48 -23.23 -10.63
C PHE A 470 -17.72 -23.64 -9.82
N GLN A 471 -18.78 -22.83 -9.77
CA GLN A 471 -20.07 -23.26 -9.21
C GLN A 471 -20.66 -24.49 -9.92
N LYS A 472 -20.35 -24.68 -11.20
CA LYS A 472 -20.76 -25.84 -12.01
C LYS A 472 -19.73 -26.99 -11.98
N GLY A 473 -18.77 -26.98 -11.06
CA GLY A 473 -17.74 -28.02 -10.95
C GLY A 473 -16.62 -27.92 -12.00
N GLY A 474 -16.39 -26.72 -12.56
CA GLY A 474 -15.27 -26.48 -13.49
C GLY A 474 -13.91 -26.80 -12.87
N ALA A 475 -13.01 -27.37 -13.66
CA ALA A 475 -11.63 -27.67 -13.24
C ALA A 475 -10.73 -26.42 -13.26
N LEU A 476 -9.58 -26.46 -12.58
CA LEU A 476 -8.59 -25.40 -12.70
C LEU A 476 -8.11 -25.26 -14.15
N LEU A 477 -7.85 -24.03 -14.60
CA LEU A 477 -7.25 -23.81 -15.91
C LEU A 477 -5.83 -24.40 -15.95
N PRO A 478 -5.34 -24.83 -17.14
CA PRO A 478 -3.95 -25.21 -17.32
C PRO A 478 -3.00 -24.11 -16.86
N VAL A 479 -1.87 -24.52 -16.27
CA VAL A 479 -0.79 -23.61 -15.87
C VAL A 479 0.27 -23.59 -16.96
N MET A 480 0.65 -22.39 -17.39
CA MET A 480 1.84 -22.14 -18.17
C MET A 480 2.94 -21.66 -17.24
N GLU A 481 4.07 -22.38 -17.23
CA GLU A 481 5.27 -22.01 -16.50
C GLU A 481 6.35 -21.59 -17.49
N GLY A 482 7.16 -20.63 -17.10
CA GLY A 482 8.28 -20.19 -17.93
C GLY A 482 9.31 -19.40 -17.15
N ARG A 483 10.33 -18.95 -17.87
CA ARG A 483 11.38 -18.09 -17.34
C ARG A 483 11.61 -16.93 -18.30
N ILE A 484 11.64 -15.71 -17.77
CA ILE A 484 12.05 -14.51 -18.49
C ILE A 484 13.51 -14.25 -18.17
N THR A 485 14.30 -14.11 -19.23
CA THR A 485 15.71 -13.69 -19.16
C THR A 485 15.93 -12.49 -20.06
N ASP A 486 16.99 -11.74 -19.78
CA ASP A 486 17.48 -10.71 -20.70
C ASP A 486 18.14 -11.35 -21.94
N SER A 487 18.73 -10.52 -22.80
CA SER A 487 19.45 -10.95 -23.99
C SER A 487 20.69 -11.80 -23.68
N HIS A 488 21.23 -11.71 -22.47
CA HIS A 488 22.42 -12.43 -22.00
C HIS A 488 22.07 -13.73 -21.26
N GLY A 489 20.78 -14.01 -21.05
CA GLY A 489 20.30 -15.21 -20.37
C GLY A 489 20.20 -15.06 -18.85
N HIS A 490 20.42 -13.86 -18.30
CA HIS A 490 20.23 -13.57 -16.89
C HIS A 490 18.74 -13.45 -16.57
N PRO A 491 18.28 -14.03 -15.45
CA PRO A 491 16.88 -13.94 -15.05
C PRO A 491 16.43 -12.49 -14.80
N VAL A 492 15.25 -12.15 -15.32
CA VAL A 492 14.62 -10.84 -15.08
C VAL A 492 13.58 -11.01 -13.98
N ALA A 493 13.87 -10.52 -12.78
CA ALA A 493 12.94 -10.54 -11.65
C ALA A 493 11.90 -9.40 -11.75
N GLY A 494 10.67 -9.63 -11.25
CA GLY A 494 9.62 -8.61 -11.24
C GLY A 494 9.03 -8.23 -12.61
N ALA A 495 9.37 -8.96 -13.67
CA ALA A 495 8.75 -8.76 -14.98
C ALA A 495 7.30 -9.23 -14.93
N ALA A 496 6.37 -8.35 -15.31
CA ALA A 496 4.97 -8.69 -15.45
C ALA A 496 4.74 -9.49 -16.73
N VAL A 497 4.27 -10.72 -16.58
CA VAL A 497 3.83 -11.61 -17.67
C VAL A 497 2.32 -11.54 -17.73
N VAL A 498 1.80 -10.95 -18.81
CA VAL A 498 0.39 -10.59 -18.96
C VAL A 498 -0.21 -11.39 -20.12
N GLY A 499 -1.15 -12.26 -19.80
CA GLY A 499 -2.04 -12.90 -20.76
C GLY A 499 -3.31 -12.08 -20.99
N GLU A 500 -4.29 -12.68 -21.68
CA GLU A 500 -5.53 -12.00 -22.02
C GLU A 500 -6.34 -11.62 -20.76
N TYR A 501 -6.47 -12.57 -19.82
CA TYR A 501 -7.30 -12.44 -18.61
C TYR A 501 -6.53 -12.57 -17.28
N PHE A 502 -5.27 -12.99 -17.34
CA PHE A 502 -4.42 -13.24 -16.18
C PHE A 502 -3.11 -12.49 -16.33
N ALA A 503 -2.52 -12.08 -15.22
CA ALA A 503 -1.14 -11.63 -15.19
C ALA A 503 -0.43 -12.15 -13.94
N THR A 504 0.90 -12.21 -14.00
CA THR A 504 1.76 -12.57 -12.87
C THR A 504 3.08 -11.82 -12.98
N THR A 505 3.91 -11.86 -11.95
CA THR A 505 5.27 -11.32 -11.99
C THR A 505 6.29 -12.43 -11.81
N THR A 506 7.47 -12.28 -12.40
CA THR A 506 8.55 -13.25 -12.24
C THR A 506 9.21 -13.19 -10.86
N ASP A 507 9.65 -14.36 -10.36
CA ASP A 507 10.45 -14.47 -9.13
C ASP A 507 11.90 -13.97 -9.34
N LEU A 508 12.74 -14.04 -8.29
CA LEU A 508 14.16 -13.65 -8.35
C LEU A 508 14.99 -14.47 -9.36
N GLN A 509 14.49 -15.62 -9.79
CA GLN A 509 15.09 -16.46 -10.82
C GLN A 509 14.41 -16.26 -12.18
N GLY A 510 13.60 -15.22 -12.35
CA GLY A 510 12.91 -14.90 -13.59
C GLY A 510 11.76 -15.86 -13.91
N ARG A 511 11.35 -16.75 -12.99
CA ARG A 511 10.35 -17.78 -13.25
C ARG A 511 8.94 -17.24 -13.00
N TYR A 512 7.98 -17.72 -13.79
CA TYR A 512 6.56 -17.41 -13.63
C TYR A 512 5.69 -18.66 -13.76
N SER A 513 4.49 -18.59 -13.19
CA SER A 513 3.39 -19.55 -13.31
C SER A 513 2.12 -18.74 -13.59
N LEU A 514 1.41 -19.08 -14.67
CA LEU A 514 0.24 -18.34 -15.15
C LEU A 514 -0.88 -19.29 -15.57
N PHE A 515 -2.10 -19.08 -15.06
CA PHE A 515 -3.28 -19.79 -15.53
C PHE A 515 -3.68 -19.30 -16.93
N VAL A 516 -3.91 -20.23 -17.86
CA VAL A 516 -4.26 -19.88 -19.25
C VAL A 516 -5.52 -20.59 -19.71
N GLY A 517 -6.47 -19.82 -20.23
CA GLY A 517 -7.77 -20.33 -20.68
C GLY A 517 -7.72 -21.10 -22.00
N LYS A 518 -6.70 -20.86 -22.83
CA LYS A 518 -6.46 -21.53 -24.13
C LYS A 518 -4.96 -21.76 -24.34
N LYS A 519 -4.59 -22.85 -25.03
CA LYS A 519 -3.18 -23.19 -25.32
C LYS A 519 -2.44 -22.13 -26.16
N ASN A 520 -3.15 -21.34 -26.98
CA ASN A 520 -2.57 -20.31 -27.84
C ASN A 520 -3.12 -18.92 -27.47
N GLN A 521 -2.55 -18.28 -26.44
CA GLN A 521 -2.84 -16.88 -26.10
C GLN A 521 -1.63 -16.00 -26.36
N ASN A 522 -1.88 -14.77 -26.80
CA ASN A 522 -0.85 -13.74 -26.90
C ASN A 522 -0.44 -13.33 -25.48
N ILE A 523 0.83 -13.54 -25.15
CA ILE A 523 1.44 -13.12 -23.89
C ILE A 523 2.29 -11.89 -24.16
N LYS A 524 2.13 -10.88 -23.30
CA LYS A 524 2.96 -9.68 -23.27
C LYS A 524 3.82 -9.72 -22.03
N VAL A 525 5.05 -9.23 -22.13
CA VAL A 525 5.94 -9.08 -20.99
C VAL A 525 6.26 -7.59 -20.82
N PHE A 526 6.11 -7.10 -19.61
CA PHE A 526 6.41 -5.72 -19.22
C PHE A 526 7.43 -5.75 -18.08
N HIS A 527 8.34 -4.79 -18.05
CA HIS A 527 9.25 -4.57 -16.92
C HIS A 527 9.39 -3.06 -16.73
N LEU A 528 9.57 -2.57 -15.50
CA LEU A 528 9.62 -1.12 -15.23
C LEU A 528 10.72 -0.39 -16.02
N LEU A 529 11.75 -1.11 -16.47
CA LEU A 529 12.82 -0.60 -17.34
C LEU A 529 12.57 -0.77 -18.85
N TYR A 530 11.53 -1.50 -19.27
CA TYR A 530 11.28 -1.87 -20.66
C TYR A 530 9.80 -1.71 -21.04
N LYS A 531 9.49 -0.68 -21.83
CA LYS A 531 8.16 -0.50 -22.44
C LYS A 531 7.86 -1.65 -23.41
N GLU A 532 6.58 -2.02 -23.44
CA GLU A 532 5.94 -3.10 -24.21
C GLU A 532 6.76 -3.63 -25.40
N ALA A 533 7.24 -4.87 -25.31
CA ALA A 533 7.89 -5.54 -26.43
C ALA A 533 6.85 -5.95 -27.48
N GLN A 534 6.44 -5.01 -28.33
CA GLN A 534 5.72 -5.34 -29.56
C GLN A 534 6.73 -5.83 -30.59
N GLY A 535 6.88 -7.15 -30.68
CA GLY A 535 7.42 -7.87 -31.82
C GLY A 535 8.49 -7.15 -32.66
N LYS A 536 9.69 -6.96 -32.10
CA LYS A 536 11.01 -7.04 -32.79
C LYS A 536 12.13 -6.68 -31.80
N ALA A 537 13.09 -7.60 -31.67
CA ALA A 537 14.38 -7.56 -30.95
C ALA A 537 14.36 -7.57 -29.40
N GLY A 538 14.88 -8.66 -28.79
CA GLY A 538 15.63 -8.58 -27.52
C GLY A 538 15.41 -9.65 -26.45
N MET A 539 14.18 -10.00 -26.05
CA MET A 539 13.93 -10.96 -24.96
C MET A 539 13.70 -12.38 -25.49
N LYS A 540 14.57 -13.34 -25.11
CA LYS A 540 14.37 -14.76 -25.44
C LYS A 540 13.41 -15.39 -24.44
N MET A 541 12.17 -15.61 -24.86
CA MET A 541 11.18 -16.38 -24.10
C MET A 541 11.38 -17.88 -24.35
N GLN A 542 11.88 -18.64 -23.36
CA GLN A 542 11.83 -20.10 -23.42
C GLN A 542 10.50 -20.60 -22.88
N LEU A 543 9.54 -20.86 -23.78
CA LEU A 543 8.36 -21.67 -23.47
C LEU A 543 8.77 -23.14 -23.51
N LYS A 544 8.83 -23.80 -22.34
CA LYS A 544 8.94 -25.27 -22.27
C LYS A 544 7.62 -25.83 -21.79
N PRO A 545 6.82 -26.49 -22.64
CA PRO A 545 5.87 -27.48 -22.14
C PRO A 545 6.70 -28.55 -21.43
N ARG A 546 6.45 -28.79 -20.15
CA ARG A 546 7.07 -29.90 -19.44
C ARG A 546 6.49 -31.21 -19.99
N GLU A 547 7.18 -31.79 -20.96
CA GLU A 547 7.41 -33.23 -20.99
C GLU A 547 8.90 -33.48 -20.71
N SER A 548 9.17 -34.52 -19.95
CA SER A 548 10.45 -34.92 -19.38
C SER A 548 11.61 -35.11 -20.37
N LYS A 549 12.85 -34.89 -19.86
CA LYS A 549 14.21 -35.31 -20.30
C LYS A 549 15.13 -34.30 -21.03
N VAL A 550 16.18 -33.93 -20.27
CA VAL A 550 17.63 -33.68 -20.51
C VAL A 550 18.19 -33.52 -21.94
N ILE A 551 19.07 -32.51 -22.14
CA ILE A 551 20.51 -32.53 -22.55
C ILE A 551 20.90 -31.26 -23.34
N SER A 552 22.03 -30.66 -22.90
CA SER A 552 23.06 -29.73 -23.47
C SER A 552 22.89 -29.09 -24.87
N SER A 553 23.60 -28.06 -25.34
CA SER A 553 24.93 -27.46 -25.06
C SER A 553 25.17 -26.31 -26.06
N PHE A 554 26.02 -25.32 -25.69
CA PHE A 554 26.92 -24.47 -26.54
C PHE A 554 26.29 -23.61 -27.69
N GLU A 555 26.78 -22.46 -28.16
CA GLU A 555 28.08 -21.79 -28.14
C GLU A 555 27.91 -20.31 -28.59
N ASN A 556 28.44 -19.37 -27.78
CA ASN A 556 29.37 -18.27 -28.06
C ASN A 556 29.23 -17.19 -29.18
N ARG A 557 29.77 -16.01 -28.78
CA ARG A 557 30.26 -14.80 -29.50
C ARG A 557 29.23 -13.73 -29.92
N ASP A 558 29.48 -12.42 -29.78
CA ASP A 558 30.53 -11.61 -29.13
C ASP A 558 30.02 -10.15 -29.03
N ASP A 559 30.62 -9.39 -28.10
CA ASP A 559 30.84 -7.93 -28.08
C ASP A 559 29.69 -6.95 -27.69
N HIS A 560 29.68 -6.43 -26.45
CA HIS A 560 30.60 -5.37 -25.98
C HIS A 560 30.28 -4.85 -24.55
N TYR A 561 31.32 -4.82 -23.70
CA TYR A 561 31.54 -4.04 -22.46
C TYR A 561 30.58 -4.22 -21.26
N GLU A 562 30.83 -5.26 -20.45
CA GLU A 562 30.53 -5.29 -19.02
C GLU A 562 31.85 -5.19 -18.23
N ALA A 563 31.95 -4.25 -17.29
CA ALA A 563 33.13 -4.07 -16.44
C ALA A 563 33.16 -5.13 -15.31
N GLY A 564 33.14 -6.41 -15.68
CA GLY A 564 33.47 -7.50 -14.76
C GLY A 564 34.97 -7.63 -14.54
N PHE A 565 35.37 -8.48 -13.58
CA PHE A 565 36.74 -8.94 -13.42
C PHE A 565 36.90 -10.39 -13.96
N GLU A 566 36.90 -10.57 -15.29
CA GLU A 566 36.91 -11.88 -15.95
C GLU A 566 38.19 -12.23 -16.74
N ASP A 567 39.08 -11.26 -17.05
CA ASP A 567 40.32 -11.45 -17.82
C ASP A 567 41.62 -11.10 -17.06
N SER A 568 42.69 -11.81 -17.39
CA SER A 568 44.07 -11.60 -16.95
C SER A 568 44.65 -10.20 -17.20
N ASN A 569 44.17 -9.46 -18.21
CA ASN A 569 44.56 -8.07 -18.49
C ASN A 569 44.02 -7.08 -17.44
N GLU A 570 43.05 -7.47 -16.60
CA GLU A 570 42.47 -6.59 -15.58
C GLU A 570 43.40 -6.35 -14.38
N LYS A 571 44.53 -7.05 -14.32
CA LYS A 571 45.65 -6.69 -13.43
C LYS A 571 46.20 -5.29 -13.71
N GLU A 572 45.91 -4.73 -14.88
CA GLU A 572 46.32 -3.37 -15.27
C GLU A 572 45.41 -2.26 -14.71
N ARG A 573 44.18 -2.58 -14.24
CA ARG A 573 43.38 -1.70 -13.38
C ARG A 573 44.12 -1.64 -12.04
N LYS A 574 44.75 -0.52 -11.64
CA LYS A 574 45.74 -0.54 -10.54
C LYS A 574 45.07 -0.99 -9.26
N VAL A 575 45.36 -2.23 -8.86
CA VAL A 575 45.09 -2.75 -7.53
C VAL A 575 46.42 -2.67 -6.79
N ARG A 576 46.48 -1.90 -5.70
CA ARG A 576 47.70 -1.78 -4.90
C ARG A 576 47.65 -2.78 -3.74
N GLY A 577 48.21 -3.97 -3.95
CA GLY A 577 48.65 -4.87 -2.87
C GLY A 577 47.83 -6.15 -2.72
N GLY A 578 48.49 -7.29 -2.92
CA GLY A 578 48.07 -8.60 -2.43
C GLY A 578 46.93 -9.29 -3.19
N GLU A 579 46.63 -8.87 -4.41
CA GLU A 579 45.49 -9.32 -5.21
C GLU A 579 45.72 -10.61 -6.01
N LYS A 580 44.66 -11.43 -6.17
CA LYS A 580 44.61 -12.57 -7.11
C LYS A 580 43.19 -12.77 -7.62
N ILE A 581 43.05 -13.15 -8.89
CA ILE A 581 41.77 -13.62 -9.42
C ILE A 581 41.40 -14.96 -8.76
N SER A 582 40.15 -15.14 -8.35
CA SER A 582 39.67 -16.33 -7.64
C SER A 582 38.29 -16.78 -8.12
N SER A 583 38.07 -18.09 -8.24
CA SER A 583 36.74 -18.67 -8.49
C SER A 583 36.01 -19.10 -7.21
N LYS A 584 36.59 -18.82 -6.03
CA LYS A 584 36.11 -19.39 -4.76
C LYS A 584 34.79 -18.75 -4.29
N TYR A 585 34.66 -17.44 -4.44
CA TYR A 585 33.45 -16.69 -4.12
C TYR A 585 33.19 -15.74 -5.27
N VAL A 586 32.10 -15.92 -6.00
CA VAL A 586 31.75 -15.14 -7.20
C VAL A 586 30.24 -14.85 -7.15
N THR A 587 29.80 -13.65 -7.55
CA THR A 587 28.37 -13.27 -7.57
C THR A 587 27.76 -13.38 -8.95
N HIS A 588 28.36 -12.70 -9.93
CA HIS A 588 27.76 -12.51 -11.25
C HIS A 588 28.61 -13.12 -12.36
N GLY A 589 29.92 -13.34 -12.14
CA GLY A 589 30.85 -13.91 -13.13
C GLY A 589 31.32 -15.35 -12.90
N LYS A 590 32.45 -15.74 -13.52
CA LYS A 590 33.18 -16.99 -13.20
C LYS A 590 34.31 -16.82 -12.19
N LYS A 591 34.77 -15.58 -12.00
CA LYS A 591 35.87 -15.23 -11.13
C LYS A 591 35.58 -13.89 -10.45
N SER A 592 36.21 -13.67 -9.31
CA SER A 592 36.21 -12.41 -8.56
C SER A 592 37.64 -11.99 -8.26
N LEU A 593 37.83 -10.71 -7.98
CA LEU A 593 39.09 -10.17 -7.53
C LEU A 593 39.24 -10.42 -6.02
N ARG A 594 40.07 -11.39 -5.63
CA ARG A 594 40.42 -11.60 -4.23
C ARG A 594 41.48 -10.59 -3.81
N LEU A 595 41.16 -9.78 -2.83
CA LEU A 595 42.07 -8.85 -2.19
C LEU A 595 42.54 -9.40 -0.85
N ARG A 596 43.83 -9.20 -0.54
CA ARG A 596 44.41 -9.50 0.77
C ARG A 596 44.95 -8.22 1.36
N VAL A 597 44.33 -7.73 2.43
CA VAL A 597 44.70 -6.47 3.08
C VAL A 597 45.55 -6.77 4.33
N PRO A 598 46.85 -6.41 4.34
CA PRO A 598 47.70 -6.61 5.50
C PRO A 598 47.21 -5.83 6.73
N LYS A 599 47.62 -6.26 7.93
CA LYS A 599 47.26 -5.58 9.19
C LYS A 599 47.77 -4.13 9.19
N GLY A 600 46.89 -3.17 9.43
CA GLY A 600 47.23 -1.74 9.48
C GLY A 600 47.47 -1.09 8.11
N TYR A 601 47.08 -1.76 7.03
CA TYR A 601 47.16 -1.25 5.67
C TYR A 601 45.76 -1.16 5.04
N SER A 602 45.68 -0.44 3.93
CA SER A 602 44.52 -0.38 3.05
C SER A 602 44.89 -0.86 1.64
N VAL A 603 43.96 -1.50 0.94
CA VAL A 603 44.12 -1.88 -0.47
C VAL A 603 43.10 -1.12 -1.30
N GLY A 604 43.57 -0.44 -2.35
CA GLY A 604 42.72 0.34 -3.26
C GLY A 604 42.50 -0.36 -4.60
N ILE A 605 41.29 -0.27 -5.13
CA ILE A 605 40.93 -0.56 -6.52
C ILE A 605 40.72 0.78 -7.24
N GLU A 606 41.50 1.05 -8.27
CA GLU A 606 41.39 2.24 -9.11
C GLU A 606 41.12 1.83 -10.57
N PRO A 607 39.87 1.88 -11.04
CA PRO A 607 39.56 1.65 -12.45
C PRO A 607 40.15 2.76 -13.32
N TYR A 608 40.79 2.42 -14.44
CA TYR A 608 41.38 3.41 -15.36
C TYR A 608 40.47 3.81 -16.52
N ASP A 609 39.55 2.93 -16.90
CA ASP A 609 38.72 3.09 -18.09
C ASP A 609 37.26 3.12 -17.67
N PHE A 610 36.77 4.33 -17.44
CA PHE A 610 35.36 4.61 -17.15
C PHE A 610 34.99 5.96 -17.79
N PRO A 611 33.72 6.16 -18.20
CA PRO A 611 33.30 7.39 -18.85
C PRO A 611 33.48 8.59 -17.91
N SER A 612 33.91 9.75 -18.39
CA SER A 612 34.08 10.93 -17.53
C SER A 612 32.75 11.64 -17.19
N ASP A 613 31.70 11.48 -18.00
CA ASP A 613 30.38 12.08 -17.73
C ASP A 613 29.41 11.07 -17.14
N TRP A 614 29.05 11.28 -15.88
CA TRP A 614 28.23 10.40 -15.07
C TRP A 614 26.79 10.87 -14.90
N ARG A 615 26.37 12.00 -15.50
CA ARG A 615 25.02 12.57 -15.29
C ARG A 615 23.87 11.65 -15.72
N LYS A 616 24.15 10.70 -16.61
CA LYS A 616 23.19 9.69 -17.08
C LYS A 616 23.09 8.44 -16.20
N TYR A 617 24.01 8.26 -15.25
CA TYR A 617 24.00 7.13 -14.32
C TYR A 617 23.30 7.53 -13.03
N LYS A 618 22.62 6.56 -12.40
CA LYS A 618 21.86 6.80 -11.16
C LYS A 618 22.65 6.39 -9.91
N TYR A 619 23.48 5.37 -10.03
CA TYR A 619 24.29 4.82 -8.95
C TYR A 619 25.58 4.21 -9.49
N LEU A 620 26.59 4.09 -8.64
CA LEU A 620 27.69 3.15 -8.78
C LEU A 620 27.36 1.93 -7.91
N ALA A 621 27.59 0.71 -8.39
CA ALA A 621 27.37 -0.49 -7.59
C ALA A 621 28.61 -1.38 -7.61
N LEU A 622 28.90 -2.07 -6.51
CA LEU A 622 29.87 -3.16 -6.55
C LEU A 622 29.51 -4.28 -5.58
N ASP A 623 29.79 -5.53 -5.96
CA ASP A 623 29.60 -6.66 -5.06
C ASP A 623 30.88 -6.93 -4.27
N VAL A 624 30.74 -7.04 -2.96
CA VAL A 624 31.85 -7.41 -2.07
C VAL A 624 31.42 -8.56 -1.17
N TYR A 625 32.20 -9.63 -1.21
CA TYR A 625 32.13 -10.72 -0.24
C TYR A 625 33.13 -10.48 0.87
N ASN A 626 32.62 -10.43 2.10
CA ASN A 626 33.45 -10.53 3.29
C ASN A 626 33.48 -11.99 3.79
N PRO A 627 34.60 -12.72 3.68
CA PRO A 627 34.79 -14.04 4.28
C PRO A 627 35.14 -14.00 5.77
N GLU A 628 35.51 -12.85 6.34
CA GLU A 628 35.98 -12.71 7.72
C GLU A 628 34.81 -12.74 8.70
N GLU A 629 35.01 -13.28 9.92
CA GLU A 629 33.98 -13.31 10.98
C GLU A 629 33.60 -11.92 11.51
N TYR A 630 34.45 -10.93 11.26
CA TYR A 630 34.26 -9.54 11.68
C TYR A 630 34.01 -8.65 10.45
N PRO A 631 33.29 -7.52 10.63
CA PRO A 631 33.02 -6.63 9.51
C PRO A 631 34.29 -6.03 8.91
N ILE A 632 34.31 -5.89 7.57
CA ILE A 632 35.37 -5.16 6.85
C ILE A 632 34.84 -3.79 6.42
N VAL A 633 35.72 -2.80 6.35
CA VAL A 633 35.37 -1.43 5.96
C VAL A 633 35.74 -1.20 4.51
N VAL A 634 34.78 -0.71 3.73
CA VAL A 634 34.96 -0.32 2.33
C VAL A 634 34.64 1.16 2.18
N ASN A 635 35.62 1.93 1.72
CA ASN A 635 35.51 3.35 1.45
C ASN A 635 35.49 3.59 -0.06
N LEU A 636 34.43 4.20 -0.55
CA LEU A 636 34.35 4.73 -1.90
C LEU A 636 34.80 6.20 -1.90
N ALA A 637 35.62 6.58 -2.88
CA ALA A 637 36.01 7.96 -3.15
C ALA A 637 35.92 8.27 -4.66
N LEU A 638 35.23 9.36 -5.00
CA LEU A 638 35.05 9.92 -6.33
C LEU A 638 35.50 11.37 -6.35
N SER A 639 36.12 11.80 -7.45
CA SER A 639 36.60 13.18 -7.60
C SER A 639 36.41 13.70 -9.02
N ASP A 640 36.04 14.97 -9.12
CA ASP A 640 35.98 15.73 -10.37
C ASP A 640 37.29 16.50 -10.68
N GLY A 641 38.30 16.36 -9.82
CA GLY A 641 39.60 17.01 -9.97
C GLY A 641 39.63 18.51 -9.65
N LYS A 642 38.54 19.09 -9.11
CA LYS A 642 38.45 20.53 -8.77
C LYS A 642 38.74 20.83 -7.29
N GLU A 643 39.16 19.82 -6.52
CA GLU A 643 39.49 19.92 -5.11
C GLU A 643 40.74 20.79 -4.87
N LYS A 644 40.61 21.90 -4.14
CA LYS A 644 41.76 22.62 -3.56
C LYS A 644 42.10 21.95 -2.22
N TYR A 645 43.14 21.11 -2.19
CA TYR A 645 43.60 20.46 -0.97
C TYR A 645 44.03 21.50 0.09
N ARG A 646 43.30 21.58 1.20
CA ARG A 646 43.84 21.96 2.51
C ARG A 646 43.35 20.90 3.50
N GLU A 647 44.30 20.27 4.18
CA GLU A 647 44.07 19.28 5.23
C GLU A 647 43.22 19.92 6.34
N VAL A 648 42.01 19.38 6.53
CA VAL A 648 41.14 19.63 7.68
C VAL A 648 40.48 18.28 8.03
N ASP A 649 40.36 18.03 9.34
CA ASP A 649 40.01 16.80 10.07
C ASP A 649 39.15 15.72 9.40
N GLN A 650 39.43 14.47 9.81
CA GLN A 650 38.93 13.21 9.23
C GLN A 650 37.44 12.91 9.45
N ASP A 651 36.70 13.69 10.23
CA ASP A 651 35.31 13.40 10.64
C ASP A 651 34.22 14.15 9.85
N VAL A 652 34.50 14.57 8.61
CA VAL A 652 33.56 15.39 7.82
C VAL A 652 33.10 14.70 6.53
N ILE A 653 31.77 14.65 6.30
CA ILE A 653 31.15 14.17 5.06
C ILE A 653 31.70 14.98 3.89
N THR A 654 32.56 14.34 3.09
CA THR A 654 33.17 14.93 1.91
C THR A 654 32.36 14.52 0.68
N PRO A 655 31.93 15.46 -0.19
CA PRO A 655 31.28 15.12 -1.45
C PRO A 655 32.13 14.10 -2.22
N GLY A 656 31.49 13.09 -2.80
CA GLY A 656 32.18 11.99 -3.48
C GLY A 656 32.75 10.89 -2.58
N LYS A 657 32.65 10.97 -1.24
CA LYS A 657 33.11 9.90 -0.33
C LYS A 657 31.96 9.18 0.39
N LYS A 658 32.05 7.85 0.52
CA LYS A 658 31.12 7.04 1.30
C LYS A 658 31.84 5.86 1.94
N GLN A 659 31.57 5.58 3.20
CA GLN A 659 32.07 4.42 3.92
C GLN A 659 30.94 3.42 4.19
N SER A 660 31.25 2.13 4.06
CA SER A 660 30.34 1.01 4.31
C SER A 660 31.04 -0.09 5.11
N CYS A 661 30.39 -0.60 6.16
CA CYS A 661 30.87 -1.75 6.93
C CYS A 661 30.14 -3.03 6.51
N LEU A 662 30.89 -4.07 6.10
CA LEU A 662 30.32 -5.27 5.48
C LEU A 662 30.36 -6.47 6.43
N PRO A 663 29.22 -7.08 6.80
CA PRO A 663 29.20 -8.32 7.57
C PRO A 663 29.65 -9.53 6.73
N LYS A 664 29.87 -10.69 7.36
CA LYS A 664 30.34 -11.94 6.71
C LYS A 664 29.33 -12.54 5.73
N GLN A 665 29.20 -11.94 4.57
CA GLN A 665 28.31 -12.36 3.49
C GLN A 665 28.64 -11.59 2.21
N TRP A 666 27.93 -11.92 1.13
CA TRP A 666 27.87 -11.05 -0.03
C TRP A 666 27.07 -9.79 0.30
N THR A 667 27.63 -8.65 -0.09
CA THR A 667 26.96 -7.36 0.03
C THR A 667 27.13 -6.63 -1.28
N THR A 668 26.02 -6.36 -1.95
CA THR A 668 25.99 -5.40 -3.05
C THR A 668 25.96 -4.00 -2.45
N LEU A 669 27.04 -3.27 -2.65
CA LEU A 669 27.12 -1.87 -2.31
C LEU A 669 26.55 -1.06 -3.45
N ILE A 670 25.52 -0.27 -3.17
CA ILE A 670 24.93 0.67 -4.13
C ILE A 670 25.17 2.06 -3.57
N PHE A 671 25.80 2.90 -4.38
CA PHE A 671 26.11 4.27 -4.06
C PHE A 671 25.31 5.19 -5.00
N PRO A 672 24.15 5.69 -4.57
CA PRO A 672 23.38 6.64 -5.36
C PRO A 672 24.22 7.89 -5.64
N LEU A 673 24.35 8.28 -6.91
CA LEU A 673 25.21 9.40 -7.28
C LEU A 673 24.68 10.74 -6.73
N GLU A 674 23.37 10.84 -6.47
CA GLU A 674 22.76 12.00 -5.82
C GLU A 674 23.27 12.20 -4.38
N GLU A 675 23.46 11.12 -3.62
CA GLU A 675 24.01 11.19 -2.26
C GLU A 675 25.48 11.61 -2.27
N LEU A 676 26.21 11.22 -3.30
CA LEU A 676 27.62 11.57 -3.46
C LEU A 676 27.84 12.98 -4.00
N LYS A 677 26.80 13.57 -4.62
CA LYS A 677 26.86 14.90 -5.25
C LYS A 677 26.81 16.05 -4.24
N VAL A 678 26.21 15.85 -3.08
CA VAL A 678 25.84 16.94 -2.16
C VAL A 678 27.08 17.71 -1.64
N GLY A 679 27.15 19.01 -1.96
CA GLY A 679 28.11 19.96 -1.38
C GLY A 679 27.65 20.49 -0.02
N GLY A 680 28.54 21.15 0.74
CA GLY A 680 28.21 21.59 2.10
C GLY A 680 29.08 22.73 2.63
N ILE A 681 28.61 23.37 3.70
CA ILE A 681 29.34 24.39 4.46
C ILE A 681 30.05 23.70 5.63
N ILE A 682 31.36 23.89 5.74
CA ILE A 682 32.19 23.36 6.83
C ILE A 682 32.93 24.54 7.46
N GLY A 683 32.49 24.96 8.65
CA GLY A 683 32.98 26.19 9.29
C GLY A 683 32.71 27.42 8.40
N PHE A 684 33.76 28.15 8.02
CA PHE A 684 33.70 29.31 7.13
C PHE A 684 33.94 29.00 5.64
N TYR A 685 34.09 27.72 5.27
CA TYR A 685 34.42 27.32 3.91
C TYR A 685 33.25 26.57 3.24
N PHE A 686 32.93 26.96 2.00
CA PHE A 686 31.94 26.30 1.16
C PHE A 686 32.63 25.28 0.24
N ARG A 687 32.20 24.01 0.27
CA ARG A 687 32.62 23.02 -0.72
C ARG A 687 31.55 22.87 -1.82
N PRO A 688 31.92 23.06 -3.10
CA PRO A 688 31.03 22.79 -4.22
C PRO A 688 30.56 21.34 -4.24
N ALA A 689 29.37 21.12 -4.79
CA ALA A 689 28.87 19.79 -5.15
C ALA A 689 29.80 19.12 -6.17
N LEU A 690 29.91 17.79 -6.11
CA LEU A 690 30.69 16.99 -7.06
C LEU A 690 30.12 17.16 -8.49
N ASP A 691 30.96 17.55 -9.44
CA ASP A 691 30.56 17.69 -10.84
C ASP A 691 30.49 16.32 -11.53
N LEU A 692 29.30 15.70 -11.50
CA LEU A 692 29.05 14.46 -12.22
C LEU A 692 29.23 14.57 -13.74
N GLY A 693 29.33 15.77 -14.33
CA GLY A 693 29.64 15.93 -15.74
C GLY A 693 31.12 15.70 -16.08
N HIS A 694 32.00 15.63 -15.07
CA HIS A 694 33.44 15.48 -15.26
C HIS A 694 34.12 14.75 -14.09
N ILE A 695 33.88 13.44 -13.96
CA ILE A 695 34.60 12.58 -13.02
C ILE A 695 36.00 12.29 -13.56
N LYS A 696 37.01 12.58 -12.74
CA LYS A 696 38.43 12.45 -13.08
C LYS A 696 39.04 11.15 -12.54
N TRP A 697 38.67 10.73 -11.33
CA TRP A 697 39.15 9.48 -10.74
C TRP A 697 38.13 8.87 -9.77
N LEU A 698 38.20 7.55 -9.63
CA LEU A 698 37.42 6.70 -8.74
C LEU A 698 38.38 5.79 -7.97
N SER A 699 38.19 5.67 -6.66
CA SER A 699 38.94 4.74 -5.80
C SER A 699 38.00 4.01 -4.85
N ILE A 700 38.17 2.70 -4.72
CA ILE A 700 37.51 1.86 -3.72
C ILE A 700 38.58 1.30 -2.80
N ILE A 701 38.58 1.72 -1.55
CA ILE A 701 39.62 1.42 -0.57
C ILE A 701 39.04 0.47 0.47
N ILE A 702 39.71 -0.64 0.70
CA ILE A 702 39.36 -1.62 1.73
C ILE A 702 40.36 -1.49 2.85
N GLU A 703 39.87 -1.16 4.04
CA GLU A 703 40.68 -0.88 5.21
C GLU A 703 40.66 -2.05 6.19
N ASN A 704 41.85 -2.42 6.66
CA ASN A 704 41.98 -3.36 7.76
C ASN A 704 42.14 -2.60 9.08
N GLU A 705 41.03 -2.21 9.68
CA GLU A 705 40.98 -1.61 11.01
C GLU A 705 41.20 -2.64 12.14
N HIS A 706 41.27 -3.93 11.81
CA HIS A 706 41.36 -5.00 12.79
C HIS A 706 42.83 -5.35 13.13
N ASN A 707 43.14 -5.38 14.43
CA ASN A 707 44.51 -5.53 14.93
C ASN A 707 45.00 -6.99 15.07
N SER A 708 44.25 -8.01 14.61
CA SER A 708 44.62 -9.42 14.81
C SER A 708 45.37 -10.09 13.64
N GLY A 709 45.37 -9.53 12.43
CA GLY A 709 46.00 -10.16 11.26
C GLY A 709 45.52 -9.60 9.91
N PRO A 710 46.01 -10.14 8.77
CA PRO A 710 45.54 -9.74 7.45
C PRO A 710 44.11 -10.24 7.17
N ILE A 711 43.30 -9.44 6.48
CA ILE A 711 41.95 -9.81 6.04
C ILE A 711 41.93 -10.17 4.55
N GLN A 712 40.93 -10.94 4.15
CA GLN A 712 40.59 -11.18 2.75
C GLN A 712 39.21 -10.63 2.43
N CYS A 713 39.01 -10.22 1.18
CA CYS A 713 37.69 -9.96 0.62
C CYS A 713 37.69 -10.26 -0.86
N TYR A 714 36.51 -10.41 -1.44
CA TYR A 714 36.35 -10.72 -2.86
C TYR A 714 35.45 -9.68 -3.48
N VAL A 715 35.94 -8.98 -4.49
CA VAL A 715 35.20 -7.96 -5.22
C VAL A 715 34.83 -8.53 -6.57
N ASP A 716 33.55 -8.44 -6.91
CA ASP A 716 33.01 -8.87 -8.19
C ASP A 716 32.08 -7.77 -8.71
N HIS A 717 31.97 -7.66 -10.04
CA HIS A 717 31.02 -6.77 -10.74
C HIS A 717 30.94 -5.31 -10.21
N LEU A 718 31.75 -4.41 -10.79
CA LEU A 718 31.81 -2.96 -10.48
C LEU A 718 31.10 -2.09 -11.54
#